data_AF-A0A2N2KXK4-F1
#
_entry.id   AF-A0A2N2KXK4-F1
#
_cell.length_a   1.000
_cell.length_b   1.000
_cell.length_c   1.000
_cell.angle_alpha   90.00
_cell.angle_beta   90.00
_cell.angle_gamma   90.00
#
_symmetry.space_group_name_H-M   'P 1'
#
loop_
_entity.id
_entity.type
_entity.pdbx_description
1 polymer ?
#
loop_
_entity_poly.entity_id
_entity_poly.type
_entity_poly.pdbx_seq_one_letter_code
_entity_poly.pdbx_strand_id
1 'polypeptide(L)'
;MLAYSQQYNAKADSSEDNLESETVYETYEDYLDFERKLTLIHEARDNDVVIDFSNEFLDLAPVEEERLLFKDEAQLYGRFCQEVYRRLHGVDSRTLAWKRITNDYNTKRLVPELYNLKGPRKERALREWLNIYLENKLDMYALIHKSKGKYKERKITFQEQHYLLHLLLNPNRIKIGSAITNLKQMSRNKVIESETNERTLRRWCEEWAARHPAEWHQARDGSKFVSERIIKTIMRDDSSLSVGQVWVADGHTLSFDILNPQTGRAQRMTMIMVMDWASRYPVGASLAFTEDSQHILTAFRNGFINCSQIADNNSGTMAVLPEYVYLDNGKAFRAKLFHESWEEHDLNKELGGIFPRLNIGVRFAESYNAKAKVIERFFKTFQEQFERFITTFRGASIADKPSVLHRNEKWAKKLYTGKPPTIEETMQMIAFYVRFCYGETPHTSLNRRTPYEVFSAARIAENRQVEISKLNFLMMAMERKNIRSEGIRLDKKVYWHRDMVNHVGQPCIIRFDYSDARWIVVYDKNDVFICQAALRKTQHPFIEVSMDKAVSHKELNKEYNEIKGLRREKERNAKKLVVNSQKAVDRILGTSTAKQEKLEDQGARAIFNSPPMLEAPPRDSDEIIEEMTRKAMMNLPKHPDMLSPEEREQLDAKEKERLAEIEINRIIEQEIRASFERIGLDYNDSNGEMPISMKIAFSKTAREHYKSKQTALTEQDSADQIGTATTDEASPIAEERDQSNITLNKTENMEVYKQKQDEEEKEQSPFAHLSRAELLKRIGITN
;
A
#
# COMPACT_ATOMS: atom_id res chain seq x y z
N MET A 1 14.46 -18.31 47.09
CA MET A 1 14.54 -18.86 48.45
C MET A 1 15.18 -17.87 49.43
N LEU A 2 16.48 -17.53 49.33
CA LEU A 2 17.09 -16.49 50.20
C LEU A 2 16.42 -15.11 50.10
N ALA A 3 16.07 -14.66 48.88
CA ALA A 3 15.30 -13.43 48.67
C ALA A 3 13.87 -13.49 49.25
N TYR A 4 13.30 -14.69 49.38
CA TYR A 4 11.96 -14.91 49.94
C TYR A 4 11.99 -14.85 51.48
N SER A 5 13.02 -15.44 52.11
CA SER A 5 13.31 -15.31 53.55
C SER A 5 13.58 -13.84 53.96
N GLN A 6 14.32 -13.09 53.14
CA GLN A 6 14.59 -11.67 53.40
C GLN A 6 13.32 -10.81 53.28
N GLN A 7 12.43 -11.11 52.33
CA GLN A 7 11.13 -10.45 52.21
C GLN A 7 10.16 -10.80 53.35
N TYR A 8 10.24 -12.03 53.90
CA TYR A 8 9.43 -12.48 55.02
C TYR A 8 9.82 -11.75 56.32
N ASN A 9 11.12 -11.69 56.65
CA ASN A 9 11.60 -11.03 57.86
C ASN A 9 11.45 -9.50 57.81
N ALA A 10 11.52 -8.89 56.62
CA ALA A 10 11.27 -7.46 56.44
C ALA A 10 9.80 -7.06 56.67
N LYS A 11 8.86 -8.02 56.62
CA LYS A 11 7.43 -7.82 56.89
C LYS A 11 7.01 -8.17 58.32
N ALA A 12 7.88 -8.78 59.11
CA ALA A 12 7.58 -9.16 60.50
C ALA A 12 7.63 -7.96 61.48
N ASP A 13 8.26 -6.85 61.10
CA ASP A 13 8.40 -5.64 61.94
C ASP A 13 7.28 -4.58 61.71
N SER A 14 6.30 -4.83 60.84
CA SER A 14 5.16 -3.93 60.65
C SER A 14 3.95 -4.39 61.46
N SER A 15 3.62 -3.65 62.52
CA SER A 15 2.51 -3.91 63.44
C SER A 15 1.11 -3.58 62.89
N GLU A 16 0.85 -3.84 61.61
CA GLU A 16 -0.48 -3.69 61.02
C GLU A 16 -0.98 -5.06 60.55
N ASP A 17 -1.95 -5.60 61.30
CA ASP A 17 -2.72 -6.81 60.98
C ASP A 17 -3.36 -6.68 59.60
N ASN A 18 -2.76 -7.32 58.61
CA ASN A 18 -3.31 -7.46 57.27
C ASN A 18 -3.60 -8.94 57.00
N LEU A 19 -4.85 -9.33 57.20
CA LEU A 19 -5.39 -10.70 57.21
C LEU A 19 -5.46 -11.40 55.82
N GLU A 20 -4.70 -10.94 54.82
CA GLU A 20 -4.77 -11.48 53.44
C GLU A 20 -3.43 -11.99 52.87
N SER A 21 -2.41 -12.23 53.69
CA SER A 21 -1.20 -12.93 53.24
C SER A 21 -0.73 -14.03 54.19
N GLU A 22 -1.63 -14.95 54.54
CA GLU A 22 -1.24 -16.26 55.05
C GLU A 22 -0.82 -17.15 53.87
N THR A 23 0.49 -17.38 53.71
CA THR A 23 0.95 -18.58 53.02
C THR A 23 0.68 -19.77 53.92
N VAL A 24 -0.49 -20.38 53.73
CA VAL A 24 -0.95 -21.55 54.48
C VAL A 24 -0.11 -22.75 54.06
N TYR A 25 0.70 -23.28 54.97
CA TYR A 25 1.10 -24.68 54.91
C TYR A 25 -0.16 -25.51 55.23
N GLU A 26 -0.58 -26.41 54.35
CA GLU A 26 -1.86 -27.13 54.48
C GLU A 26 -1.87 -28.03 55.74
N THR A 27 -0.70 -28.48 56.22
CA THR A 27 -0.54 -29.27 57.46
C THR A 27 0.74 -28.94 58.24
N TYR A 28 0.79 -29.30 59.53
CA TYR A 28 2.00 -29.21 60.37
C TYR A 28 3.16 -30.09 59.85
N GLU A 29 2.83 -31.18 59.14
CA GLU A 29 3.82 -32.03 58.48
C GLU A 29 4.50 -31.31 57.31
N ASP A 30 3.76 -30.50 56.54
CA ASP A 30 4.32 -29.70 55.45
C ASP A 30 5.28 -28.61 55.95
N TYR A 31 4.97 -28.02 57.11
CA TYR A 31 5.87 -27.05 57.77
C TYR A 31 7.18 -27.71 58.22
N LEU A 32 7.10 -28.88 58.85
CA LEU A 32 8.28 -29.62 59.31
C LEU A 32 9.15 -30.11 58.14
N ASP A 33 8.55 -30.54 57.04
CA ASP A 33 9.29 -30.96 55.84
C ASP A 33 9.98 -29.77 55.16
N PHE A 34 9.33 -28.61 55.13
CA PHE A 34 9.92 -27.37 54.65
C PHE A 34 11.12 -26.91 55.49
N GLU A 35 11.00 -26.91 56.82
CA GLU A 35 12.10 -26.61 57.77
C GLU A 35 13.28 -27.59 57.59
N ARG A 36 12.98 -28.89 57.45
CA ARG A 36 14.01 -29.92 57.20
C ARG A 36 14.75 -29.67 55.89
N LYS A 37 14.03 -29.34 54.81
CA LYS A 37 14.61 -29.02 53.49
C LYS A 37 15.45 -27.75 53.52
N LEU A 38 15.00 -26.71 54.23
CA LEU A 38 15.80 -25.51 54.47
C LEU A 38 17.10 -25.82 55.18
N THR A 39 17.03 -26.63 56.24
CA THR A 39 18.21 -27.02 57.03
C THR A 39 19.22 -27.78 56.17
N LEU A 40 18.75 -28.73 55.35
CA LEU A 40 19.58 -29.46 54.39
C LEU A 40 20.21 -28.56 53.33
N ILE A 41 19.47 -27.59 52.80
CA ILE A 41 20.00 -26.60 51.84
C ILE A 41 21.08 -25.72 52.49
N HIS A 42 20.91 -25.36 53.76
CA HIS A 42 21.91 -24.60 54.51
C HIS A 42 23.17 -25.43 54.78
N GLU A 43 23.03 -26.69 55.20
CA GLU A 43 24.16 -27.62 55.35
C GLU A 43 24.91 -27.88 54.03
N ALA A 44 24.18 -27.98 52.92
CA ALA A 44 24.76 -28.13 51.59
C ALA A 44 25.55 -26.89 51.14
N ARG A 45 25.03 -25.70 51.43
CA ARG A 45 25.69 -24.43 51.13
C ARG A 45 27.00 -24.28 51.89
N ASP A 46 27.03 -24.71 53.14
CA ASP A 46 28.20 -24.56 54.01
C ASP A 46 29.28 -25.64 53.73
N ASN A 47 28.90 -26.77 53.12
CA ASN A 47 29.80 -27.90 52.85
C ASN A 47 30.03 -28.22 51.36
N ASP A 48 29.51 -27.41 50.44
CA ASP A 48 29.62 -27.56 48.98
C ASP A 48 29.16 -28.94 48.45
N VAL A 49 28.09 -29.48 49.06
CA VAL A 49 27.49 -30.79 48.71
C VAL A 49 26.26 -30.57 47.82
N VAL A 50 26.21 -31.25 46.66
CA VAL A 50 25.02 -31.24 45.80
C VAL A 50 23.95 -32.16 46.41
N ILE A 51 22.90 -31.58 46.97
CA ILE A 51 21.73 -32.33 47.43
C ILE A 51 20.77 -32.52 46.25
N ASP A 52 20.62 -33.77 45.84
CA ASP A 52 19.67 -34.16 44.80
C ASP A 52 18.29 -34.47 45.43
N PHE A 53 17.35 -33.55 45.26
CA PHE A 53 15.95 -33.73 45.65
C PHE A 53 15.13 -34.50 44.60
N SER A 54 15.75 -35.04 43.54
CA SER A 54 15.05 -35.73 42.44
C SER A 54 14.28 -36.99 42.88
N ASN A 55 14.68 -37.63 43.98
CA ASN A 55 14.00 -38.82 44.52
C ASN A 55 12.64 -38.53 45.19
N GLU A 56 12.23 -37.27 45.32
CA GLU A 56 10.92 -36.87 45.88
C GLU A 56 9.92 -36.36 44.82
N PHE A 57 10.28 -36.38 43.53
CA PHE A 57 9.24 -36.29 42.52
C PHE A 57 8.37 -37.54 42.61
N LEU A 58 7.05 -37.37 42.73
CA LEU A 58 6.09 -38.46 42.55
C LEU A 58 6.44 -39.14 41.22
N ASP A 59 6.92 -40.39 41.27
CA ASP A 59 7.11 -41.17 40.05
C ASP A 59 5.72 -41.46 39.49
N LEU A 60 5.27 -40.59 38.58
CA LEU A 60 4.02 -40.71 37.85
C LEU A 60 4.12 -41.78 36.74
N ALA A 61 5.27 -42.46 36.58
CA ALA A 61 5.27 -43.70 35.85
C ALA A 61 4.22 -44.60 36.51
N PRO A 62 3.29 -45.18 35.72
CA PRO A 62 2.26 -46.03 36.31
C PRO A 62 2.98 -47.12 37.11
N VAL A 63 2.77 -47.14 38.43
CA VAL A 63 3.08 -48.30 39.27
C VAL A 63 2.29 -49.44 38.65
N GLU A 64 2.93 -50.22 37.77
CA GLU A 64 2.34 -51.17 36.80
C GLU A 64 0.82 -51.31 37.03
N GLU A 65 -0.03 -50.55 36.31
CA GLU A 65 -1.50 -50.50 36.54
C GLU A 65 -2.14 -51.90 36.64
N GLU A 66 -1.54 -52.90 36.01
CA GLU A 66 -1.89 -54.32 36.13
C GLU A 66 -1.92 -54.83 37.59
N ARG A 67 -1.07 -54.33 38.48
CA ARG A 67 -1.09 -54.69 39.91
C ARG A 67 -2.35 -54.15 40.58
N LEU A 68 -2.72 -52.89 40.29
CA LEU A 68 -3.88 -52.24 40.91
C LEU A 68 -5.22 -52.79 40.39
N LEU A 69 -5.30 -53.25 39.13
CA LEU A 69 -6.53 -53.79 38.55
C LEU A 69 -7.05 -55.05 39.28
N PHE A 70 -6.14 -55.84 39.84
CA PHE A 70 -6.45 -57.06 40.60
C PHE A 70 -6.24 -56.87 42.11
N LYS A 71 -6.23 -55.63 42.60
CA LYS A 71 -5.97 -55.29 44.01
C LYS A 71 -6.84 -56.08 44.98
N ASP A 72 -8.13 -56.22 44.69
CA ASP A 72 -9.05 -56.98 45.55
C ASP A 72 -8.66 -58.46 45.61
N GLU A 73 -8.33 -59.07 44.46
CA GLU A 73 -7.84 -60.45 44.42
C GLU A 73 -6.49 -60.60 45.14
N ALA A 74 -5.57 -59.65 44.98
CA ALA A 74 -4.30 -59.59 45.67
C ALA A 74 -4.48 -59.55 47.20
N GLN A 75 -5.38 -58.68 47.66
CA GLN A 75 -5.69 -58.53 49.08
C GLN A 75 -6.30 -59.81 49.65
N LEU A 76 -7.16 -60.49 48.90
CA LEU A 76 -7.72 -61.77 49.30
C LEU A 76 -6.65 -62.86 49.44
N TYR A 77 -5.71 -62.93 48.50
CA TYR A 77 -4.54 -63.80 48.60
C TYR A 77 -3.63 -63.45 49.78
N GLY A 78 -3.37 -62.16 49.99
CA GLY A 78 -2.58 -61.65 51.11
C GLY A 78 -3.23 -61.99 52.45
N ARG A 79 -4.54 -61.72 52.60
CA ARG A 79 -5.33 -62.07 53.80
C ARG A 79 -5.30 -63.57 54.06
N PHE A 80 -5.48 -64.39 53.04
CA PHE A 80 -5.36 -65.84 53.16
C PHE A 80 -3.97 -66.25 53.66
N CYS A 81 -2.90 -65.75 53.05
CA CYS A 81 -1.54 -66.12 53.41
C CYS A 81 -1.15 -65.63 54.82
N GLN A 82 -1.58 -64.44 55.23
CA GLN A 82 -1.36 -63.93 56.59
C GLN A 82 -2.08 -64.77 57.64
N GLU A 83 -3.34 -65.14 57.40
CA GLU A 83 -4.13 -65.94 58.33
C GLU A 83 -3.59 -67.38 58.43
N VAL A 84 -3.16 -67.95 57.31
CA VAL A 84 -2.46 -69.24 57.28
C VAL A 84 -1.12 -69.16 58.02
N TYR A 85 -0.33 -68.10 57.80
CA TYR A 85 0.94 -67.88 58.49
C TYR A 85 0.73 -67.80 60.00
N ARG A 86 -0.28 -67.05 60.45
CA ARG A 86 -0.66 -66.93 61.87
C ARG A 86 -1.07 -68.27 62.48
N ARG A 87 -1.90 -69.05 61.79
CA ARG A 87 -2.38 -70.36 62.26
C ARG A 87 -1.29 -71.44 62.27
N LEU A 88 -0.20 -71.23 61.53
CA LEU A 88 0.96 -72.14 61.53
C LEU A 88 2.03 -71.72 62.54
N HIS A 89 1.95 -70.50 63.07
CA HIS A 89 2.90 -70.00 64.06
C HIS A 89 2.60 -70.61 65.44
N GLY A 90 3.57 -71.32 66.02
CA GLY A 90 3.47 -71.88 67.39
C GLY A 90 2.62 -73.14 67.55
N VAL A 91 2.42 -73.94 66.49
CA VAL A 91 1.61 -75.18 66.55
C VAL A 91 2.49 -76.44 66.61
N ASP A 92 2.14 -77.37 67.51
CA ASP A 92 2.88 -78.62 67.75
C ASP A 92 2.86 -79.60 66.56
N SER A 93 1.82 -79.59 65.73
CA SER A 93 1.69 -80.44 64.55
C SER A 93 1.23 -79.68 63.30
N ARG A 94 2.20 -79.33 62.43
CA ARG A 94 1.94 -78.64 61.15
C ARG A 94 1.03 -79.45 60.22
N THR A 95 1.11 -80.78 60.25
CA THR A 95 0.30 -81.65 59.38
C THR A 95 -1.19 -81.58 59.73
N LEU A 96 -1.53 -81.57 61.01
CA LEU A 96 -2.91 -81.41 61.46
C LEU A 96 -3.44 -79.99 61.16
N ALA A 97 -2.60 -78.98 61.35
CA ALA A 97 -2.92 -77.59 61.06
C ALA A 97 -3.27 -77.39 59.56
N TRP A 98 -2.48 -77.95 58.65
CA TRP A 98 -2.76 -77.86 57.21
C TRP A 98 -4.02 -78.61 56.77
N LYS A 99 -4.32 -79.77 57.38
CA LYS A 99 -5.60 -80.46 57.16
C LYS A 99 -6.79 -79.59 57.57
N ARG A 100 -6.71 -78.92 58.73
CA ARG A 100 -7.73 -77.98 59.22
C ARG A 100 -7.88 -76.76 58.31
N ILE A 101 -6.77 -76.13 57.92
CA ILE A 101 -6.75 -74.98 57.00
C ILE A 101 -7.38 -75.34 55.65
N THR A 102 -7.05 -76.52 55.11
CA THR A 102 -7.60 -77.00 53.83
C THR A 102 -9.10 -77.25 53.95
N ASN A 103 -9.57 -77.82 55.06
CA ASN A 103 -10.99 -78.00 55.32
C ASN A 103 -11.71 -76.66 55.49
N ASP A 104 -11.15 -75.73 56.26
CA ASP A 104 -11.73 -74.41 56.51
C ASP A 104 -11.82 -73.56 55.23
N TYR A 105 -10.82 -73.62 54.36
CA TYR A 105 -10.87 -72.96 53.06
C TYR A 105 -11.97 -73.56 52.17
N ASN A 106 -12.00 -74.90 52.03
CA ASN A 106 -12.97 -75.56 51.15
C ASN A 106 -14.42 -75.52 51.68
N THR A 107 -14.61 -75.34 52.98
CA THR A 107 -15.93 -75.15 53.62
C THR A 107 -16.35 -73.68 53.71
N LYS A 108 -15.60 -72.76 53.07
CA LYS A 108 -15.85 -71.31 53.07
C LYS A 108 -15.75 -70.64 54.45
N ARG A 109 -15.06 -71.25 55.42
CA ARG A 109 -14.77 -70.64 56.74
C ARG A 109 -13.54 -69.74 56.70
N LEU A 110 -12.59 -70.01 55.80
CA LEU A 110 -11.36 -69.24 55.63
C LEU A 110 -11.38 -68.51 54.29
N VAL A 111 -11.43 -67.18 54.34
CA VAL A 111 -11.49 -66.25 53.18
C VAL A 111 -12.51 -66.71 52.12
N PRO A 112 -13.83 -66.71 52.44
CA PRO A 112 -14.89 -67.21 51.57
C PRO A 112 -14.93 -66.51 50.19
N GLU A 113 -14.57 -65.24 50.15
CA GLU A 113 -14.46 -64.42 48.94
C GLU A 113 -13.41 -65.00 47.97
N LEU A 114 -12.25 -65.43 48.48
CA LEU A 114 -11.20 -66.08 47.67
C LEU A 114 -11.65 -67.46 47.19
N TYR A 115 -12.36 -68.21 48.02
CA TYR A 115 -12.94 -69.50 47.61
C TYR A 115 -13.95 -69.31 46.47
N ASN A 116 -14.81 -68.30 46.52
CA ASN A 116 -15.77 -68.04 45.44
C ASN A 116 -15.06 -67.67 44.12
N LEU A 117 -13.88 -67.02 44.18
CA LEU A 117 -13.08 -66.69 43.00
C LEU A 117 -12.28 -67.88 42.43
N LYS A 118 -11.65 -68.70 43.28
CA LYS A 118 -10.72 -69.76 42.83
C LYS A 118 -11.29 -71.17 42.89
N GLY A 119 -12.39 -71.36 43.60
CA GLY A 119 -13.01 -72.65 43.85
C GLY A 119 -12.19 -73.53 44.81
N PRO A 120 -12.55 -74.82 44.92
CA PRO A 120 -11.90 -75.74 45.84
C PRO A 120 -10.43 -75.99 45.49
N ARG A 121 -9.61 -76.22 46.51
CA ARG A 121 -8.17 -76.41 46.40
C ARG A 121 -7.66 -77.54 47.28
N LYS A 122 -6.66 -78.26 46.78
CA LYS A 122 -5.91 -79.29 47.53
C LYS A 122 -4.87 -78.61 48.42
N GLU A 123 -4.50 -79.27 49.52
CA GLU A 123 -3.48 -78.78 50.48
C GLU A 123 -2.19 -78.31 49.80
N ARG A 124 -1.70 -79.06 48.81
CA ARG A 124 -0.50 -78.70 48.02
C ARG A 124 -0.59 -77.33 47.36
N ALA A 125 -1.75 -76.97 46.81
CA ALA A 125 -1.93 -75.68 46.14
C ALA A 125 -1.95 -74.51 47.14
N LEU A 126 -2.55 -74.71 48.32
CA LEU A 126 -2.59 -73.69 49.37
C LEU A 126 -1.21 -73.46 50.00
N ARG A 127 -0.41 -74.52 50.14
CA ARG A 127 1.00 -74.44 50.56
C ARG A 127 1.85 -73.66 49.56
N GLU A 128 1.64 -73.91 48.26
CA GLU A 128 2.33 -73.17 47.20
C GLU A 128 2.05 -71.67 47.25
N TRP A 129 0.79 -71.29 47.51
CA TRP A 129 0.44 -69.87 47.69
C TRP A 129 1.21 -69.22 48.83
N LEU A 130 1.28 -69.90 49.98
CA LEU A 130 2.04 -69.38 51.12
C LEU A 130 3.54 -69.28 50.81
N ASN A 131 4.12 -70.27 50.13
CA ASN A 131 5.54 -70.26 49.77
C ASN A 131 5.88 -69.08 48.85
N ILE A 132 5.10 -68.90 47.77
CA ILE A 132 5.29 -67.78 46.83
C ILE A 132 5.15 -66.43 47.56
N TYR A 133 4.20 -66.32 48.50
CA TYR A 133 4.03 -65.12 49.31
C TYR A 133 5.24 -64.81 50.21
N LEU A 134 5.82 -65.84 50.84
CA LEU A 134 7.00 -65.69 51.71
C LEU A 134 8.28 -65.41 50.91
N GLU A 135 8.50 -66.11 49.80
CA GLU A 135 9.66 -65.92 48.92
C GLU A 135 9.72 -64.50 48.32
N ASN A 136 8.55 -63.91 48.02
CA ASN A 136 8.43 -62.55 47.49
C ASN A 136 8.27 -61.49 48.59
N LYS A 137 8.87 -61.69 49.78
CA LYS A 137 8.89 -60.71 50.89
C LYS A 137 7.49 -60.21 51.29
N LEU A 138 6.49 -61.10 51.36
CA LEU A 138 5.10 -60.80 51.74
C LEU A 138 4.36 -59.90 50.73
N ASP A 139 4.80 -59.88 49.46
CA ASP A 139 4.11 -59.18 48.38
C ASP A 139 2.79 -59.88 48.02
N MET A 140 1.67 -59.19 48.27
CA MET A 140 0.32 -59.68 47.96
C MET A 140 0.06 -59.85 46.46
N TYR A 141 0.78 -59.11 45.61
CA TYR A 141 0.61 -59.14 44.16
C TYR A 141 1.31 -60.33 43.48
N ALA A 142 2.22 -61.00 44.19
CA ALA A 142 2.98 -62.14 43.64
C ALA A 142 2.10 -63.35 43.27
N LEU A 143 0.93 -63.49 43.91
CA LEU A 143 0.00 -64.60 43.73
C LEU A 143 -1.04 -64.37 42.64
N ILE A 144 -1.15 -63.14 42.15
CA ILE A 144 -2.01 -62.85 41.00
C ILE A 144 -1.35 -63.48 39.78
N HIS A 145 -2.12 -64.27 39.03
CA HIS A 145 -1.64 -64.70 37.73
C HIS A 145 -1.36 -63.45 36.91
N LYS A 146 -0.07 -63.16 36.65
CA LYS A 146 0.34 -62.13 35.69
C LYS A 146 -0.56 -62.29 34.49
N SER A 147 -1.34 -61.25 34.20
CA SER A 147 -2.27 -61.25 33.09
C SER A 147 -1.50 -61.75 31.86
N LYS A 148 -2.21 -62.41 30.94
CA LYS A 148 -1.69 -62.73 29.60
C LYS A 148 -1.43 -61.44 28.77
N GLY A 149 -1.09 -60.32 29.41
CA GLY A 149 -0.89 -58.98 28.88
C GLY A 149 0.56 -58.52 28.81
N LYS A 150 1.54 -59.23 29.40
CA LYS A 150 2.90 -59.17 28.86
C LYS A 150 2.83 -59.85 27.50
N TYR A 151 2.93 -59.08 26.42
CA TYR A 151 3.14 -59.59 25.07
C TYR A 151 4.16 -60.71 25.15
N LYS A 152 3.71 -61.97 25.11
CA LYS A 152 4.64 -63.09 24.95
C LYS A 152 5.34 -62.80 23.65
N GLU A 153 6.64 -62.50 23.72
CA GLU A 153 7.47 -62.36 22.53
C GLU A 153 7.14 -63.53 21.61
N ARG A 154 6.62 -63.20 20.43
CA ARG A 154 6.21 -64.22 19.47
C ARG A 154 7.46 -64.99 19.11
N LYS A 155 7.36 -66.32 19.03
CA LYS A 155 8.45 -67.18 18.57
C LYS A 155 8.67 -66.94 17.08
N ILE A 156 9.44 -65.90 16.76
CA ILE A 156 9.88 -65.52 15.43
C ILE A 156 11.39 -65.36 15.50
N THR A 157 12.10 -65.93 14.53
CA THR A 157 13.55 -65.91 14.54
C THR A 157 14.08 -64.50 14.27
N PHE A 158 15.26 -64.19 14.80
CA PHE A 158 15.91 -62.90 14.58
C PHE A 158 16.08 -62.59 13.08
N GLN A 159 16.39 -63.61 12.28
CA GLN A 159 16.54 -63.48 10.82
C GLN A 159 15.21 -63.13 10.13
N GLU A 160 14.09 -63.77 10.52
CA GLU A 160 12.75 -63.43 10.01
C GLU A 160 12.38 -61.98 10.33
N GLN A 161 12.67 -61.52 11.56
CA GLN A 161 12.37 -60.15 12.00
C GLN A 161 13.13 -59.12 11.16
N HIS A 162 14.45 -59.25 11.05
CA HIS A 162 15.27 -58.30 10.30
C HIS A 162 14.96 -58.28 8.80
N TYR A 163 14.68 -59.45 8.21
CA TYR A 163 14.29 -59.52 6.80
C TYR A 163 12.96 -58.80 6.54
N LEU A 164 11.96 -59.03 7.39
CA LEU A 164 10.67 -58.36 7.27
C LEU A 164 10.79 -56.85 7.52
N LEU A 165 11.56 -56.41 8.52
CA LEU A 165 11.79 -54.99 8.76
C LEU A 165 12.51 -54.32 7.59
N HIS A 166 13.52 -54.96 7.01
CA HIS A 166 14.20 -54.44 5.82
C HIS A 166 13.22 -54.18 4.66
N LEU A 167 12.30 -55.12 4.39
CA LEU A 167 11.29 -54.96 3.35
C LEU A 167 10.20 -53.94 3.72
N LEU A 168 9.77 -53.93 4.98
CA LEU A 168 8.64 -53.12 5.42
C LEU A 168 9.01 -51.67 5.71
N LEU A 169 10.23 -51.38 6.16
CA LEU A 169 10.75 -50.03 6.35
C LEU A 169 11.31 -49.43 5.05
N ASN A 170 10.78 -49.87 3.91
CA ASN A 170 11.15 -49.37 2.60
C ASN A 170 10.20 -48.23 2.16
N PRO A 171 10.72 -47.14 1.55
CA PRO A 171 9.91 -46.06 0.98
C PRO A 171 8.85 -46.50 -0.04
N ASN A 172 9.01 -47.66 -0.68
CA ASN A 172 8.06 -48.23 -1.63
C ASN A 172 6.76 -48.77 -0.99
N ARG A 173 6.63 -48.69 0.35
CA ARG A 173 5.42 -49.07 1.11
C ARG A 173 4.96 -50.50 0.85
N ILE A 174 5.89 -51.45 0.81
CA ILE A 174 5.59 -52.88 0.64
C ILE A 174 4.52 -53.31 1.67
N LYS A 175 3.48 -53.99 1.21
CA LYS A 175 2.38 -54.47 2.07
C LYS A 175 2.88 -55.64 2.93
N ILE A 176 2.39 -55.73 4.18
CA ILE A 176 2.74 -56.83 5.12
C ILE A 176 2.52 -58.21 4.49
N GLY A 177 1.40 -58.40 3.79
CA GLY A 177 1.12 -59.66 3.09
C GLY A 177 2.18 -60.00 2.05
N SER A 178 2.55 -59.03 1.20
CA SER A 178 3.55 -59.21 0.14
C SER A 178 4.94 -59.51 0.70
N ALA A 179 5.34 -58.84 1.79
CA ALA A 179 6.63 -59.11 2.45
C ALA A 179 6.69 -60.53 3.03
N ILE A 180 5.59 -61.01 3.63
CA ILE A 180 5.51 -62.39 4.16
C ILE A 180 5.54 -63.41 3.03
N THR A 181 4.80 -63.17 1.94
CA THR A 181 4.86 -64.05 0.75
C THR A 181 6.27 -64.14 0.20
N ASN A 182 6.99 -63.01 0.13
CA ASN A 182 8.36 -62.97 -0.35
C ASN A 182 9.33 -63.72 0.59
N LEU A 183 9.22 -63.52 1.91
CA LEU A 183 9.99 -64.30 2.90
C LEU A 183 9.74 -65.80 2.74
N LYS A 184 8.48 -66.23 2.55
CA LYS A 184 8.14 -67.65 2.33
C LYS A 184 8.65 -68.19 1.00
N GLN A 185 8.69 -67.38 -0.05
CA GLN A 185 9.35 -67.75 -1.31
C GLN A 185 10.86 -67.96 -1.12
N MET A 186 11.53 -67.05 -0.42
CA MET A 186 12.97 -67.19 -0.11
C MET A 186 13.25 -68.44 0.73
N SER A 187 12.32 -68.81 1.60
CA SER A 187 12.42 -70.05 2.37
C SER A 187 12.25 -71.31 1.53
N ARG A 188 11.32 -71.31 0.57
CA ARG A 188 11.19 -72.41 -0.41
C ARG A 188 12.45 -72.57 -1.27
N ASN A 189 13.09 -71.46 -1.60
CA ASN A 189 14.35 -71.43 -2.35
C ASN A 189 15.59 -71.74 -1.48
N LYS A 190 15.41 -72.10 -0.20
CA LYS A 190 16.47 -72.42 0.77
C LYS A 190 17.47 -71.29 1.02
N VAL A 191 17.07 -70.04 0.78
CA VAL A 191 17.90 -68.86 1.06
C VAL A 191 17.78 -68.43 2.53
N ILE A 192 16.58 -68.56 3.11
CA ILE A 192 16.27 -68.15 4.49
C ILE A 192 15.44 -69.24 5.18
N GLU A 193 15.81 -69.61 6.40
CA GLU A 193 15.00 -70.53 7.20
C GLU A 193 13.82 -69.78 7.84
N SER A 194 12.59 -70.25 7.59
CA SER A 194 11.37 -69.61 8.12
C SER A 194 10.29 -70.66 8.42
N GLU A 195 10.37 -71.26 9.60
CA GLU A 195 9.39 -72.24 10.09
C GLU A 195 8.12 -71.58 10.65
N THR A 196 8.15 -70.27 10.91
CA THR A 196 7.05 -69.58 11.59
C THR A 196 5.81 -69.44 10.70
N ASN A 197 4.61 -69.67 11.25
CA ASN A 197 3.37 -69.53 10.48
C ASN A 197 3.15 -68.08 9.98
N GLU A 198 2.64 -67.92 8.76
CA GLU A 198 2.34 -66.61 8.14
C GLU A 198 1.45 -65.72 9.02
N ARG A 199 0.47 -66.29 9.74
CA ARG A 199 -0.41 -65.55 10.64
C ARG A 199 0.34 -64.99 11.85
N THR A 200 1.33 -65.73 12.35
CA THR A 200 2.19 -65.29 13.46
C THR A 200 3.12 -64.17 13.00
N LEU A 201 3.70 -64.29 11.80
CA LEU A 201 4.52 -63.23 11.18
C LEU A 201 3.72 -61.94 10.95
N ARG A 202 2.49 -62.05 10.41
CA ARG A 202 1.61 -60.90 10.20
C ARG A 202 1.30 -60.16 11.50
N ARG A 203 0.90 -60.91 12.54
CA ARG A 203 0.61 -60.34 13.85
C ARG A 203 1.81 -59.62 14.42
N TRP A 204 3.00 -60.20 14.30
CA TRP A 204 4.22 -59.55 14.77
C TRP A 204 4.54 -58.26 14.01
N CYS A 205 4.38 -58.23 12.68
CA CYS A 205 4.56 -56.99 11.91
C CYS A 205 3.56 -55.90 12.32
N GLU A 206 2.28 -56.27 12.53
CA GLU A 206 1.24 -55.35 12.99
C GLU A 206 1.52 -54.84 14.42
N GLU A 207 1.92 -55.74 15.33
CA GLU A 207 2.34 -55.40 16.71
C GLU A 207 3.62 -54.55 16.72
N TRP A 208 4.56 -54.76 15.81
CA TRP A 208 5.79 -53.97 15.71
C TRP A 208 5.49 -52.55 15.22
N ALA A 209 4.68 -52.40 14.17
CA ALA A 209 4.28 -51.10 13.63
C ALA A 209 3.49 -50.26 14.66
N ALA A 210 2.66 -50.92 15.48
CA ALA A 210 1.92 -50.24 16.55
C ALA A 210 2.82 -49.78 17.70
N ARG A 211 3.90 -50.51 18.02
CA ARG A 211 4.86 -50.15 19.08
C ARG A 211 5.87 -49.09 18.66
N HIS A 212 6.21 -49.04 17.37
CA HIS A 212 7.21 -48.14 16.82
C HIS A 212 6.60 -47.26 15.72
N PRO A 213 5.57 -46.46 16.05
CA PRO A 213 4.86 -45.67 15.04
C PRO A 213 5.79 -44.62 14.41
N ALA A 214 6.70 -44.03 15.19
CA ALA A 214 7.63 -43.03 14.70
C ALA A 214 8.55 -43.60 13.61
N GLU A 215 9.22 -44.72 13.89
CA GLU A 215 10.15 -45.39 12.98
C GLU A 215 9.42 -45.96 11.76
N TRP A 216 8.26 -46.59 11.97
CA TRP A 216 7.44 -47.14 10.90
C TRP A 216 7.02 -46.06 9.88
N HIS A 217 6.49 -44.94 10.36
CA HIS A 217 6.03 -43.85 9.50
C HIS A 217 7.19 -43.01 8.97
N GLN A 218 8.29 -42.85 9.71
CA GLN A 218 9.49 -42.14 9.24
C GLN A 218 10.06 -42.81 8.00
N ALA A 219 10.19 -44.14 8.02
CA ALA A 219 10.76 -44.89 6.91
C ALA A 219 9.81 -45.01 5.71
N ARG A 220 8.49 -45.09 5.94
CA ARG A 220 7.50 -45.37 4.89
C ARG A 220 6.80 -44.14 4.32
N ASP A 221 6.53 -43.14 5.16
CA ASP A 221 5.73 -41.96 4.81
C ASP A 221 6.58 -40.65 4.90
N GLY A 222 7.75 -40.70 5.54
CA GLY A 222 8.74 -39.62 5.56
C GLY A 222 8.61 -38.63 6.72
N SER A 223 9.61 -37.76 6.88
CA SER A 223 9.72 -36.85 8.03
C SER A 223 8.53 -35.90 8.21
N LYS A 224 7.90 -35.46 7.12
CA LYS A 224 6.72 -34.58 7.16
C LYS A 224 5.53 -35.25 7.86
N PHE A 225 5.28 -36.52 7.55
CA PHE A 225 4.17 -37.26 8.14
C PHE A 225 4.37 -37.40 9.66
N VAL A 226 5.60 -37.72 10.05
CA VAL A 226 5.98 -37.91 11.46
C VAL A 226 5.90 -36.60 12.23
N SER A 227 6.39 -35.48 11.67
CA SER A 227 6.31 -34.17 12.32
C SER A 227 4.88 -33.68 12.53
N GLU A 228 3.97 -33.99 11.61
CA GLU A 228 2.57 -33.54 11.68
C GLU A 228 1.66 -34.41 12.55
N ARG A 229 1.95 -35.71 12.67
CA ARG A 229 1.03 -36.70 13.27
C ARG A 229 1.55 -37.39 14.52
N ILE A 230 2.87 -37.48 14.69
CA ILE A 230 3.49 -38.30 15.73
C ILE A 230 4.27 -37.44 16.72
N ILE A 231 5.12 -36.54 16.22
CA ILE A 231 5.91 -35.64 17.06
C ILE A 231 4.99 -34.59 17.70
N LYS A 232 5.34 -34.17 18.91
CA LYS A 232 4.67 -33.10 19.65
C LYS A 232 4.57 -31.85 18.79
N THR A 233 3.34 -31.42 18.53
CA THR A 233 3.08 -30.13 17.87
C THR A 233 2.98 -29.03 18.92
N ILE A 234 3.39 -27.81 18.54
CA ILE A 234 3.23 -26.64 19.40
C ILE A 234 1.74 -26.29 19.45
N MET A 235 1.12 -26.48 20.60
CA MET A 235 -0.21 -25.92 20.89
C MET A 235 -0.05 -24.42 21.13
N ARG A 236 -0.83 -23.63 20.41
CA ARG A 236 -0.89 -22.18 20.58
C ARG A 236 -2.29 -21.82 21.01
N ASP A 237 -2.38 -20.93 21.99
CA ASP A 237 -3.65 -20.40 22.45
C ASP A 237 -4.09 -19.25 21.54
N ASP A 238 -5.04 -19.56 20.65
CA ASP A 238 -5.59 -18.60 19.70
C ASP A 238 -6.45 -17.52 20.37
N SER A 239 -6.85 -17.69 21.63
CA SER A 239 -7.66 -16.70 22.37
C SER A 239 -6.89 -15.44 22.72
N SER A 240 -5.55 -15.49 22.66
CA SER A 240 -4.66 -14.35 22.87
C SER A 240 -4.65 -13.34 21.71
N LEU A 241 -5.18 -13.70 20.54
CA LEU A 241 -5.19 -12.85 19.36
C LEU A 241 -6.45 -11.97 19.31
N SER A 242 -6.25 -10.70 18.98
CA SER A 242 -7.35 -9.76 18.70
C SER A 242 -7.68 -9.70 17.21
N VAL A 243 -8.93 -9.38 16.89
CA VAL A 243 -9.37 -9.17 15.49
C VAL A 243 -8.57 -8.04 14.85
N GLY A 244 -8.11 -8.26 13.62
CA GLY A 244 -7.26 -7.31 12.90
C GLY A 244 -5.82 -7.29 13.38
N GLN A 245 -5.37 -8.22 14.23
CA GLN A 245 -3.98 -8.28 14.65
C GLN A 245 -3.13 -9.09 13.66
N VAL A 246 -3.58 -10.28 13.29
CA VAL A 246 -2.85 -11.19 12.38
C VAL A 246 -3.77 -11.68 11.28
N TRP A 247 -3.42 -11.38 10.03
CA TRP A 247 -4.09 -11.91 8.85
C TRP A 247 -3.25 -12.99 8.18
N VAL A 248 -3.88 -14.08 7.78
CA VAL A 248 -3.25 -15.22 7.10
C VAL A 248 -3.73 -15.27 5.67
N ALA A 249 -2.82 -15.45 4.72
CA ALA A 249 -3.19 -15.65 3.33
C ALA A 249 -2.63 -16.97 2.78
N ASP A 250 -3.44 -17.64 1.95
CA ASP A 250 -3.08 -18.89 1.29
C ASP A 250 -3.86 -19.06 -0.02
N GLY A 251 -3.30 -19.84 -0.94
CA GLY A 251 -3.86 -20.14 -2.25
C GLY A 251 -4.53 -21.50 -2.29
N HIS A 252 -5.74 -21.57 -2.83
CA HIS A 252 -6.51 -22.80 -3.00
C HIS A 252 -6.96 -22.98 -4.45
N THR A 253 -6.48 -24.05 -5.10
CA THR A 253 -6.93 -24.39 -6.46
C THR A 253 -8.35 -24.97 -6.41
N LEU A 254 -9.31 -24.20 -6.92
CA LEU A 254 -10.73 -24.52 -6.82
C LEU A 254 -11.05 -25.86 -7.49
N SER A 255 -11.98 -26.62 -6.91
CA SER A 255 -12.35 -27.97 -7.40
C SER A 255 -13.39 -28.00 -8.51
N PHE A 256 -13.72 -26.86 -9.13
CA PHE A 256 -14.68 -26.75 -10.24
C PHE A 256 -14.12 -25.88 -11.37
N ASP A 257 -14.70 -25.99 -12.56
CA ASP A 257 -14.29 -25.18 -13.72
C ASP A 257 -15.02 -23.83 -13.75
N ILE A 258 -14.26 -22.77 -14.04
CA ILE A 258 -14.72 -21.38 -14.23
C ILE A 258 -14.42 -20.95 -15.65
N LEU A 259 -15.29 -20.13 -16.23
CA LEU A 259 -15.10 -19.60 -17.59
C LEU A 259 -14.00 -18.54 -17.60
N ASN A 260 -12.94 -18.79 -18.38
CA ASN A 260 -11.87 -17.82 -18.60
C ASN A 260 -12.32 -16.76 -19.63
N PRO A 261 -12.36 -15.47 -19.29
CA PRO A 261 -12.82 -14.41 -20.19
C PRO A 261 -11.88 -14.18 -21.38
N GLN A 262 -10.58 -14.48 -21.25
CA GLN A 262 -9.59 -14.27 -22.31
C GLN A 262 -9.64 -15.39 -23.36
N THR A 263 -9.80 -16.64 -22.91
CA THR A 263 -9.74 -17.81 -23.81
C THR A 263 -11.12 -18.36 -24.17
N GLY A 264 -12.17 -17.98 -23.43
CA GLY A 264 -13.53 -18.52 -23.56
C GLY A 264 -13.66 -19.99 -23.14
N ARG A 265 -12.62 -20.58 -22.54
CA ARG A 265 -12.58 -21.98 -22.13
C ARG A 265 -12.78 -22.14 -20.62
N ALA A 266 -13.33 -23.29 -20.23
CA ALA A 266 -13.49 -23.67 -18.84
C ALA A 266 -12.13 -24.12 -18.26
N GLN A 267 -11.72 -23.53 -17.14
CA GLN A 267 -10.44 -23.82 -16.48
C GLN A 267 -10.60 -23.77 -14.95
N ARG A 268 -9.80 -24.58 -14.24
CA ARG A 268 -9.66 -24.47 -12.77
C ARG A 268 -8.80 -23.26 -12.43
N MET A 269 -9.36 -22.32 -11.69
CA MET A 269 -8.63 -21.15 -11.18
C MET A 269 -8.16 -21.38 -9.74
N THR A 270 -7.20 -20.57 -9.30
CA THR A 270 -6.75 -20.58 -7.91
C THR A 270 -7.31 -19.36 -7.20
N MET A 271 -7.99 -19.60 -6.09
CA MET A 271 -8.48 -18.57 -5.20
C MET A 271 -7.41 -18.24 -4.17
N ILE A 272 -7.02 -16.98 -4.07
CA ILE A 272 -6.19 -16.48 -2.99
C ILE A 272 -7.12 -15.88 -1.95
N MET A 273 -7.10 -16.43 -0.74
CA MET A 273 -7.97 -16.00 0.35
C MET A 273 -7.12 -15.40 1.46
N VAL A 274 -7.61 -14.29 2.02
CA VAL A 274 -7.07 -13.63 3.20
C VAL A 274 -8.08 -13.77 4.32
N MET A 275 -7.63 -14.25 5.48
CA MET A 275 -8.45 -14.60 6.62
C MET A 275 -7.93 -13.92 7.88
N ASP A 276 -8.82 -13.32 8.65
CA ASP A 276 -8.48 -12.84 9.99
C ASP A 276 -8.36 -14.03 10.94
N TRP A 277 -7.20 -14.14 11.60
CA TRP A 277 -6.92 -15.31 12.43
C TRP A 277 -7.86 -15.34 13.63
N ALA A 278 -7.97 -14.25 14.41
CA ALA A 278 -8.73 -14.24 15.66
C ALA A 278 -10.22 -14.60 15.47
N SER A 279 -10.89 -13.95 14.52
CA SER A 279 -12.32 -14.18 14.25
C SER A 279 -12.59 -15.42 13.39
N ARG A 280 -11.57 -16.00 12.77
CA ARG A 280 -11.70 -17.03 11.72
C ARG A 280 -12.52 -16.58 10.51
N TYR A 281 -12.71 -15.28 10.31
CA TYR A 281 -13.52 -14.77 9.21
C TYR A 281 -12.67 -14.49 7.98
N PRO A 282 -13.03 -15.00 6.78
CA PRO A 282 -12.38 -14.61 5.53
C PRO A 282 -12.70 -13.14 5.21
N VAL A 283 -11.68 -12.30 5.11
CA VAL A 283 -11.82 -10.84 4.94
C VAL A 283 -11.65 -10.40 3.49
N GLY A 284 -10.84 -11.09 2.70
CA GLY A 284 -10.54 -10.72 1.32
C GLY A 284 -10.26 -11.93 0.44
N ALA A 285 -10.63 -11.83 -0.84
CA ALA A 285 -10.41 -12.90 -1.81
C ALA A 285 -10.07 -12.32 -3.19
N SER A 286 -9.34 -13.09 -4.00
CA SER A 286 -9.11 -12.86 -5.42
C SER A 286 -9.04 -14.19 -6.17
N LEU A 287 -9.43 -14.19 -7.44
CA LEU A 287 -9.32 -15.34 -8.34
C LEU A 287 -8.22 -15.10 -9.36
N ALA A 288 -7.30 -16.06 -9.45
CA ALA A 288 -6.16 -16.01 -10.35
C ALA A 288 -6.14 -17.22 -11.29
N PHE A 289 -5.68 -17.03 -12.53
CA PHE A 289 -5.48 -18.15 -13.47
C PHE A 289 -4.41 -19.12 -12.95
N THR A 290 -3.37 -18.56 -12.32
CA THR A 290 -2.25 -19.23 -11.65
C THR A 290 -1.90 -18.43 -10.40
N GLU A 291 -1.23 -19.04 -9.42
CA GLU A 291 -0.74 -18.32 -8.24
C GLU A 291 0.25 -17.22 -8.67
N ASP A 292 -0.09 -15.96 -8.34
CA ASP A 292 0.65 -14.77 -8.79
C ASP A 292 0.64 -13.69 -7.69
N SER A 293 1.73 -12.93 -7.57
CA SER A 293 1.94 -11.92 -6.51
C SER A 293 0.90 -10.81 -6.57
N GLN A 294 0.46 -10.43 -7.77
CA GLN A 294 -0.52 -9.36 -7.99
C GLN A 294 -1.90 -9.72 -7.42
N HIS A 295 -2.29 -10.99 -7.55
CA HIS A 295 -3.56 -11.47 -7.04
C HIS A 295 -3.56 -11.58 -5.51
N ILE A 296 -2.39 -11.82 -4.89
CA ILE A 296 -2.22 -11.72 -3.43
C ILE A 296 -2.49 -10.29 -2.97
N LEU A 297 -1.83 -9.30 -3.59
CA LEU A 297 -2.03 -7.88 -3.26
C LEU A 297 -3.48 -7.46 -3.46
N THR A 298 -4.13 -7.96 -4.51
CA THR A 298 -5.55 -7.71 -4.78
C THR A 298 -6.43 -8.30 -3.69
N ALA A 299 -6.16 -9.53 -3.23
CA ALA A 299 -6.88 -10.16 -2.13
C ALA A 299 -6.72 -9.38 -0.82
N PHE A 300 -5.51 -8.88 -0.51
CA PHE A 300 -5.27 -8.01 0.65
C PHE A 300 -5.98 -6.68 0.52
N ARG A 301 -5.91 -6.02 -0.64
CA ARG A 301 -6.63 -4.77 -0.92
C ARG A 301 -8.13 -4.93 -0.67
N ASN A 302 -8.71 -5.99 -1.23
CA ASN A 302 -10.11 -6.33 -1.01
C ASN A 302 -10.39 -6.57 0.47
N GLY A 303 -9.48 -7.26 1.18
CA GLY A 303 -9.53 -7.42 2.63
C GLY A 303 -9.57 -6.10 3.39
N PHE A 304 -8.63 -5.19 3.12
CA PHE A 304 -8.55 -3.88 3.76
C PHE A 304 -9.84 -3.08 3.56
N ILE A 305 -10.40 -3.10 2.35
CA ILE A 305 -11.63 -2.38 1.98
C ILE A 305 -12.87 -3.03 2.60
N ASN A 306 -12.98 -4.36 2.57
CA ASN A 306 -14.11 -5.10 3.15
C ASN A 306 -14.22 -4.95 4.67
N CYS A 307 -13.09 -4.65 5.31
CA CYS A 307 -13.03 -4.33 6.73
C CYS A 307 -13.47 -2.90 7.07
N SER A 308 -13.88 -2.08 6.09
CA SER A 308 -14.47 -0.74 6.34
C SER A 308 -15.65 -0.78 7.31
N GLN A 309 -16.43 -1.87 7.31
CA GLN A 309 -17.57 -2.09 8.21
C GLN A 309 -17.20 -2.08 9.71
N ILE A 310 -15.95 -2.43 10.07
CA ILE A 310 -15.47 -2.44 11.47
C ILE A 310 -14.71 -1.16 11.86
N ALA A 311 -14.40 -0.30 10.89
CA ALA A 311 -13.76 0.99 11.11
C ALA A 311 -14.75 2.15 11.25
N ASP A 312 -15.83 2.13 10.45
CA ASP A 312 -16.32 3.40 9.91
C ASP A 312 -17.84 3.57 9.92
N ASN A 313 -18.57 3.01 10.89
CA ASN A 313 -20.05 3.07 10.98
C ASN A 313 -20.77 2.78 9.63
N ASN A 314 -20.20 1.92 8.77
CA ASN A 314 -20.66 1.64 7.39
C ASN A 314 -20.57 2.79 6.37
N SER A 315 -19.75 3.81 6.58
CA SER A 315 -19.51 4.88 5.58
C SER A 315 -18.85 4.35 4.29
N GLY A 316 -18.07 3.28 4.40
CA GLY A 316 -17.35 2.66 3.28
C GLY A 316 -16.17 3.49 2.75
N THR A 317 -15.72 4.50 3.50
CA THR A 317 -14.64 5.42 3.07
C THR A 317 -13.25 5.06 3.59
N MET A 318 -13.19 4.39 4.75
CA MET A 318 -11.94 3.95 5.38
C MET A 318 -11.69 2.46 5.18
N ALA A 319 -10.43 2.10 4.99
CA ALA A 319 -9.94 0.73 4.98
C ALA A 319 -9.20 0.42 6.30
N VAL A 320 -9.15 -0.85 6.68
CA VAL A 320 -8.48 -1.31 7.91
C VAL A 320 -7.22 -2.10 7.59
N LEU A 321 -6.13 -1.77 8.28
CA LEU A 321 -4.85 -2.46 8.16
C LEU A 321 -4.60 -3.40 9.36
N PRO A 322 -4.16 -4.65 9.11
CA PRO A 322 -3.73 -5.53 10.19
C PRO A 322 -2.35 -5.12 10.73
N GLU A 323 -2.03 -5.52 11.97
CA GLU A 323 -0.68 -5.31 12.51
C GLU A 323 0.35 -6.22 11.83
N TYR A 324 -0.03 -7.48 11.61
CA TYR A 324 0.83 -8.48 10.99
C TYR A 324 0.12 -9.26 9.89
N VAL A 325 0.90 -9.58 8.86
CA VAL A 325 0.48 -10.49 7.80
C VAL A 325 1.37 -11.72 7.84
N TYR A 326 0.73 -12.88 7.80
CA TYR A 326 1.36 -14.17 7.77
C TYR A 326 1.17 -14.81 6.38
N LEU A 327 2.28 -14.99 5.67
CA LEU A 327 2.31 -15.59 4.34
C LEU A 327 3.01 -16.94 4.41
N ASP A 328 2.45 -17.96 3.75
CA ASP A 328 3.17 -19.22 3.60
C ASP A 328 4.34 -19.03 2.61
N ASN A 329 5.50 -19.56 2.99
CA ASN A 329 6.76 -19.47 2.25
C ASN A 329 6.99 -20.75 1.43
N GLY A 330 5.93 -21.54 1.22
CA GLY A 330 5.98 -22.85 0.60
C GLY A 330 6.79 -22.83 -0.70
N LYS A 331 7.70 -23.79 -0.87
CA LYS A 331 8.44 -24.02 -2.13
C LYS A 331 7.52 -24.07 -3.35
N ALA A 332 6.23 -24.43 -3.20
CA ALA A 332 5.24 -24.40 -4.27
C ALA A 332 4.79 -22.97 -4.65
N PHE A 333 4.68 -22.06 -3.67
CA PHE A 333 4.38 -20.65 -3.87
C PHE A 333 5.51 -19.92 -4.60
N ARG A 334 6.77 -20.25 -4.28
CA ARG A 334 7.93 -19.80 -5.07
C ARG A 334 8.02 -20.53 -6.42
N ALA A 335 7.98 -21.87 -6.45
CA ALA A 335 8.26 -22.64 -7.67
C ALA A 335 7.19 -22.52 -8.78
N LYS A 336 5.91 -22.26 -8.46
CA LYS A 336 4.90 -21.99 -9.49
C LYS A 336 5.04 -20.59 -10.13
N LEU A 337 5.62 -19.64 -9.39
CA LEU A 337 5.97 -18.30 -9.89
C LEU A 337 7.27 -18.32 -10.72
N PHE A 338 8.16 -19.29 -10.48
CA PHE A 338 9.42 -19.45 -11.23
C PHE A 338 9.31 -20.51 -12.33
N HIS A 339 8.67 -20.15 -13.45
CA HIS A 339 9.14 -20.66 -14.74
C HIS A 339 10.47 -19.97 -15.07
N GLU A 340 11.38 -20.67 -15.77
CA GLU A 340 12.81 -20.38 -16.04
C GLU A 340 13.15 -19.00 -16.64
N SER A 341 12.19 -18.08 -16.82
CA SER A 341 12.43 -16.74 -17.39
C SER A 341 12.46 -15.59 -16.38
N TRP A 342 12.45 -15.83 -15.07
CA TRP A 342 12.36 -14.74 -14.07
C TRP A 342 13.13 -15.01 -12.77
N GLU A 343 14.45 -15.24 -12.84
CA GLU A 343 15.35 -15.32 -11.67
C GLU A 343 15.47 -13.98 -10.88
N GLU A 344 14.88 -12.88 -11.36
CA GLU A 344 15.01 -11.54 -10.75
C GLU A 344 13.81 -11.08 -9.88
N HIS A 345 12.64 -11.75 -9.93
CA HIS A 345 11.47 -11.35 -9.13
C HIS A 345 11.46 -12.04 -7.75
N ASP A 346 12.13 -11.41 -6.78
CA ASP A 346 11.98 -11.80 -5.38
C ASP A 346 10.64 -11.27 -4.87
N LEU A 347 9.67 -12.16 -4.60
CA LEU A 347 8.39 -11.81 -3.96
C LEU A 347 8.59 -10.97 -2.69
N ASN A 348 9.73 -11.13 -2.00
CA ASN A 348 10.10 -10.32 -0.84
C ASN A 348 10.39 -8.86 -1.19
N LYS A 349 10.90 -8.55 -2.39
CA LYS A 349 11.15 -7.18 -2.83
C LYS A 349 9.85 -6.46 -3.23
N GLU A 350 8.94 -7.15 -3.90
CA GLU A 350 7.65 -6.55 -4.32
C GLU A 350 6.66 -6.44 -3.15
N LEU A 351 6.37 -7.55 -2.46
CA LEU A 351 5.43 -7.56 -1.33
C LEU A 351 6.05 -6.92 -0.08
N GLY A 352 7.33 -7.18 0.18
CA GLY A 352 8.07 -6.59 1.30
C GLY A 352 8.38 -5.11 1.11
N GLY A 353 8.11 -4.53 -0.06
CA GLY A 353 8.10 -3.07 -0.23
C GLY A 353 6.77 -2.42 0.14
N ILE A 354 5.63 -3.08 -0.12
CA ILE A 354 4.28 -2.51 0.05
C ILE A 354 3.80 -2.61 1.49
N PHE A 355 3.94 -3.77 2.15
CA PHE A 355 3.46 -3.94 3.53
C PHE A 355 4.17 -3.03 4.53
N PRO A 356 5.51 -2.84 4.50
CA PRO A 356 6.17 -1.87 5.38
C PRO A 356 5.77 -0.43 5.10
N ARG A 357 5.46 -0.05 3.85
CA ARG A 357 4.90 1.28 3.51
C ARG A 357 3.56 1.52 4.20
N LEU A 358 2.77 0.46 4.39
CA LEU A 358 1.50 0.47 5.12
C LEU A 358 1.69 0.26 6.63
N ASN A 359 2.93 0.20 7.13
CA ASN A 359 3.26 -0.11 8.52
C ASN A 359 2.74 -1.48 8.99
N ILE A 360 2.71 -2.46 8.09
CA ILE A 360 2.27 -3.83 8.35
C ILE A 360 3.50 -4.73 8.50
N GLY A 361 3.58 -5.47 9.60
CA GLY A 361 4.65 -6.43 9.85
C GLY A 361 4.46 -7.73 9.04
N VAL A 362 5.37 -8.04 8.13
CA VAL A 362 5.32 -9.32 7.40
C VAL A 362 6.06 -10.40 8.17
N ARG A 363 5.44 -11.58 8.26
CA ARG A 363 6.05 -12.81 8.79
C ARG A 363 5.85 -13.93 7.79
N PHE A 364 6.96 -14.47 7.30
CA PHE A 364 6.93 -15.64 6.44
C PHE A 364 6.94 -16.91 7.27
N ALA A 365 6.16 -17.91 6.84
CA ALA A 365 6.17 -19.21 7.49
C ALA A 365 7.51 -19.92 7.28
N GLU A 366 8.11 -20.40 8.36
CA GLU A 366 9.07 -21.49 8.24
C GLU A 366 8.36 -22.74 7.72
N SER A 367 9.07 -23.57 6.96
CA SER A 367 8.53 -24.87 6.53
C SER A 367 8.06 -25.67 7.76
N TYR A 368 6.88 -26.28 7.69
CA TYR A 368 6.27 -27.08 8.77
C TYR A 368 5.67 -26.30 9.96
N ASN A 369 5.32 -25.03 9.80
CA ASN A 369 4.72 -24.24 10.88
C ASN A 369 3.21 -24.47 11.04
N ALA A 370 2.74 -24.73 12.27
CA ALA A 370 1.33 -24.99 12.60
C ALA A 370 0.36 -23.82 12.30
N LYS A 371 0.89 -22.65 11.93
CA LYS A 371 0.15 -21.40 11.71
C LYS A 371 -0.70 -21.40 10.43
N ALA A 372 -0.24 -22.06 9.37
CA ALA A 372 -0.99 -22.19 8.10
C ALA A 372 -2.21 -23.13 8.20
N LYS A 373 -2.32 -23.90 9.29
CA LYS A 373 -3.37 -24.92 9.48
C LYS A 373 -4.79 -24.35 9.62
N VAL A 374 -4.90 -23.06 10.00
CA VAL A 374 -6.19 -22.39 10.18
C VAL A 374 -6.91 -22.22 8.85
N ILE A 375 -6.23 -21.67 7.84
CA ILE A 375 -6.81 -21.45 6.51
C ILE A 375 -6.92 -22.77 5.72
N GLU A 376 -6.01 -23.73 5.92
CA GLU A 376 -6.14 -25.08 5.35
C GLU A 376 -7.43 -25.79 5.84
N ARG A 377 -7.78 -25.63 7.12
CA ARG A 377 -9.04 -26.17 7.67
C ARG A 377 -10.26 -25.49 7.07
N PHE A 378 -10.20 -24.17 6.88
CA PHE A 378 -11.23 -23.44 6.16
C PHE A 378 -11.41 -24.00 4.74
N PHE A 379 -10.34 -24.19 3.96
CA PHE A 379 -10.44 -24.73 2.61
C PHE A 379 -11.05 -26.13 2.54
N LYS A 380 -10.77 -27.01 3.51
CA LYS A 380 -11.46 -28.31 3.61
C LYS A 380 -12.97 -28.15 3.81
N THR A 381 -13.36 -27.24 4.69
CA THR A 381 -14.77 -26.92 4.96
C THR A 381 -15.44 -26.30 3.73
N PHE A 382 -14.77 -25.36 3.08
CA PHE A 382 -15.21 -24.72 1.84
C PHE A 382 -15.40 -25.72 0.70
N GLN A 383 -14.46 -26.65 0.52
CA GLN A 383 -14.59 -27.72 -0.47
C GLN A 383 -15.83 -28.58 -0.21
N GLU A 384 -16.04 -29.01 1.04
CA GLU A 384 -17.16 -29.89 1.40
C GLU A 384 -18.52 -29.20 1.33
N GLN A 385 -18.61 -27.95 1.76
CA GLN A 385 -19.88 -27.22 1.90
C GLN A 385 -20.24 -26.36 0.68
N PHE A 386 -19.29 -26.00 -0.16
CA PHE A 386 -19.52 -25.11 -1.30
C PHE A 386 -19.12 -25.77 -2.63
N GLU A 387 -17.85 -26.15 -2.80
CA GLU A 387 -17.35 -26.58 -4.12
C GLU A 387 -18.07 -27.81 -4.67
N ARG A 388 -18.40 -28.77 -3.79
CA ARG A 388 -19.13 -30.00 -4.18
C ARG A 388 -20.53 -29.74 -4.72
N PHE A 389 -21.14 -28.61 -4.38
CA PHE A 389 -22.49 -28.26 -4.81
C PHE A 389 -22.50 -27.52 -6.15
N ILE A 390 -21.34 -27.19 -6.71
CA ILE A 390 -21.22 -26.55 -8.02
C ILE A 390 -21.33 -27.61 -9.11
N THR A 391 -22.13 -27.32 -10.14
CA THR A 391 -22.41 -28.25 -11.24
C THR A 391 -21.17 -28.66 -12.03
N THR A 392 -20.17 -27.78 -12.15
CA THR A 392 -18.89 -28.02 -12.83
C THR A 392 -17.80 -28.60 -11.93
N PHE A 393 -18.16 -29.21 -10.80
CA PHE A 393 -17.22 -29.87 -9.90
C PHE A 393 -16.41 -30.98 -10.59
N ARG A 394 -15.13 -31.07 -10.23
CA ARG A 394 -14.12 -31.99 -10.79
C ARG A 394 -13.45 -32.89 -9.77
N GLY A 395 -13.60 -32.60 -8.49
CA GLY A 395 -12.87 -33.27 -7.41
C GLY A 395 -11.56 -32.55 -7.04
N ALA A 396 -11.22 -32.56 -5.75
CA ALA A 396 -9.92 -32.05 -5.28
C ALA A 396 -8.77 -33.03 -5.53
N SER A 397 -9.06 -34.31 -5.76
CA SER A 397 -8.07 -35.34 -6.04
C SER A 397 -8.58 -36.33 -7.08
N ILE A 398 -7.69 -37.19 -7.57
CA ILE A 398 -8.04 -38.27 -8.52
C ILE A 398 -9.08 -39.22 -7.90
N ALA A 399 -8.99 -39.49 -6.60
CA ALA A 399 -9.93 -40.35 -5.88
C ALA A 399 -11.30 -39.68 -5.65
N ASP A 400 -11.31 -38.34 -5.58
CA ASP A 400 -12.52 -37.52 -5.37
C ASP A 400 -13.20 -37.12 -6.69
N LYS A 401 -12.80 -37.75 -7.80
CA LYS A 401 -13.28 -37.41 -9.13
C LYS A 401 -14.75 -37.85 -9.31
N PRO A 402 -15.66 -36.95 -9.71
CA PRO A 402 -17.06 -37.30 -9.90
C PRO A 402 -17.26 -38.22 -11.11
N SER A 403 -18.37 -38.96 -11.10
CA SER A 403 -18.67 -39.98 -12.10
C SER A 403 -18.74 -39.44 -13.53
N VAL A 404 -19.21 -38.20 -13.69
CA VAL A 404 -19.25 -37.45 -14.96
C VAL A 404 -17.89 -37.43 -15.68
N LEU A 405 -16.78 -37.48 -14.93
CA LEU A 405 -15.41 -37.43 -15.48
C LEU A 405 -14.71 -38.79 -15.54
N HIS A 406 -15.40 -39.89 -15.21
CA HIS A 406 -14.85 -41.23 -15.40
C HIS A 406 -14.80 -41.63 -16.88
N ARG A 407 -13.87 -42.53 -17.20
CA ARG A 407 -13.71 -43.03 -18.57
C ARG A 407 -14.93 -43.88 -18.94
N ASN A 408 -15.41 -43.74 -20.18
CA ASN A 408 -16.57 -44.45 -20.73
C ASN A 408 -17.93 -44.19 -20.06
N GLU A 409 -18.02 -43.26 -19.10
CA GLU A 409 -19.29 -42.89 -18.50
C GLU A 409 -20.08 -41.97 -19.42
N LYS A 410 -21.22 -42.44 -19.94
CA LYS A 410 -22.10 -41.71 -20.88
C LYS A 410 -23.40 -41.22 -20.23
N TRP A 411 -23.92 -41.95 -19.25
CA TRP A 411 -25.20 -41.64 -18.61
C TRP A 411 -25.08 -40.40 -17.74
N ALA A 412 -24.09 -40.36 -16.83
CA ALA A 412 -23.90 -39.21 -15.95
C ALA A 412 -23.58 -37.92 -16.72
N LYS A 413 -22.82 -38.01 -17.82
CA LYS A 413 -22.49 -36.87 -18.68
C LYS A 413 -23.71 -36.22 -19.33
N LYS A 414 -24.69 -37.03 -19.74
CA LYS A 414 -25.91 -36.51 -20.36
C LYS A 414 -26.81 -35.83 -19.33
N LEU A 415 -26.89 -36.38 -18.12
CA LEU A 415 -27.77 -35.88 -17.07
C LEU A 415 -27.25 -34.61 -16.38
N TYR A 416 -25.94 -34.55 -16.11
CA TYR A 416 -25.31 -33.49 -15.32
C TYR A 416 -24.47 -32.54 -16.20
N THR A 417 -25.05 -32.04 -17.29
CA THR A 417 -24.38 -31.03 -18.13
C THR A 417 -24.53 -29.65 -17.50
N GLY A 418 -23.46 -29.11 -16.92
CA GLY A 418 -23.42 -27.77 -16.31
C GLY A 418 -22.62 -26.76 -17.14
N LYS A 419 -23.09 -25.51 -17.20
CA LYS A 419 -22.31 -24.40 -17.76
C LYS A 419 -21.38 -23.85 -16.66
N PRO A 420 -20.08 -23.65 -16.93
CA PRO A 420 -19.18 -23.04 -15.95
C PRO A 420 -19.58 -21.59 -15.65
N PRO A 421 -19.56 -21.16 -14.37
CA PRO A 421 -19.83 -19.78 -14.00
C PRO A 421 -18.73 -18.84 -14.52
N THR A 422 -19.05 -17.55 -14.64
CA THR A 422 -18.06 -16.51 -14.91
C THR A 422 -17.23 -16.20 -13.66
N ILE A 423 -16.13 -15.46 -13.81
CA ILE A 423 -15.31 -14.99 -12.68
C ILE A 423 -16.15 -14.15 -11.71
N GLU A 424 -16.98 -13.25 -12.23
CA GLU A 424 -17.83 -12.35 -11.45
C GLU A 424 -18.91 -13.13 -10.68
N GLU A 425 -19.60 -14.06 -11.34
CA GLU A 425 -20.58 -14.96 -10.71
C GLU A 425 -19.91 -15.78 -9.61
N THR A 426 -18.72 -16.33 -9.88
CA THR A 426 -17.98 -17.13 -8.91
C THR A 426 -17.61 -16.32 -7.68
N MET A 427 -17.12 -15.09 -7.86
CA MET A 427 -16.79 -14.19 -6.74
C MET A 427 -18.04 -13.83 -5.92
N GLN A 428 -19.19 -13.60 -6.56
CA GLN A 428 -20.45 -13.35 -5.86
C GLN A 428 -20.90 -14.57 -5.05
N MET A 429 -20.79 -15.77 -5.63
CA MET A 429 -21.12 -17.02 -4.93
C MET A 429 -20.20 -17.26 -3.72
N ILE A 430 -18.90 -17.00 -3.87
CA ILE A 430 -17.93 -17.09 -2.77
C ILE A 430 -18.26 -16.07 -1.68
N ALA A 431 -18.54 -14.82 -2.07
CA ALA A 431 -18.90 -13.76 -1.11
C ALA A 431 -20.17 -14.13 -0.33
N PHE A 432 -21.19 -14.67 -1.01
CA PHE A 432 -22.41 -15.16 -0.37
C PHE A 432 -22.11 -16.28 0.63
N TYR A 433 -21.33 -17.29 0.22
CA TYR A 433 -20.95 -18.40 1.10
C TYR A 433 -20.17 -17.90 2.33
N VAL A 434 -19.16 -17.04 2.14
CA VAL A 434 -18.35 -16.50 3.23
C VAL A 434 -19.21 -15.74 4.23
N ARG A 435 -20.12 -14.88 3.75
CA ARG A 435 -20.91 -14.01 4.60
C ARG A 435 -22.05 -14.73 5.33
N PHE A 436 -22.84 -15.52 4.61
CA PHE A 436 -24.11 -16.07 5.11
C PHE A 436 -24.04 -17.54 5.47
N CYS A 437 -23.24 -18.35 4.76
CA CYS A 437 -23.13 -19.77 5.08
C CYS A 437 -22.07 -20.00 6.16
N TYR A 438 -20.83 -19.64 5.88
CA TYR A 438 -19.71 -19.84 6.79
C TYR A 438 -19.73 -18.83 7.94
N GLY A 439 -19.89 -17.55 7.63
CA GLY A 439 -19.83 -16.46 8.60
C GLY A 439 -20.88 -16.54 9.70
N GLU A 440 -22.06 -17.12 9.43
CA GLU A 440 -23.16 -17.26 10.39
C GLU A 440 -23.21 -18.64 11.06
N THR A 441 -22.33 -19.58 10.67
CA THR A 441 -22.27 -20.90 11.29
C THR A 441 -21.49 -20.82 12.62
N PRO A 442 -22.06 -21.29 13.75
CA PRO A 442 -21.38 -21.33 15.04
C PRO A 442 -20.08 -22.14 15.02
N HIS A 443 -19.00 -21.57 15.55
CA HIS A 443 -17.68 -22.21 15.61
C HIS A 443 -17.32 -22.67 17.02
N THR A 444 -16.91 -23.94 17.18
CA THR A 444 -16.50 -24.48 18.50
C THR A 444 -15.26 -23.79 19.06
N SER A 445 -14.32 -23.40 18.19
CA SER A 445 -13.11 -22.65 18.58
C SER A 445 -13.38 -21.20 19.01
N LEU A 446 -14.60 -20.70 18.78
CA LEU A 446 -15.03 -19.35 19.14
C LEU A 446 -16.13 -19.38 20.20
N ASN A 447 -16.14 -20.39 21.07
CA ASN A 447 -17.16 -20.58 22.11
C ASN A 447 -18.60 -20.58 21.56
N ARG A 448 -18.81 -21.19 20.39
CA ARG A 448 -20.08 -21.23 19.64
C ARG A 448 -20.60 -19.89 19.13
N ARG A 449 -19.78 -18.84 19.15
CA ARG A 449 -20.06 -17.60 18.42
C ARG A 449 -19.82 -17.80 16.93
N THR A 450 -20.44 -16.96 16.12
CA THR A 450 -20.25 -17.03 14.66
C THR A 450 -19.01 -16.21 14.25
N PRO A 451 -18.24 -16.63 13.24
CA PRO A 451 -17.09 -15.87 12.76
C PRO A 451 -17.43 -14.41 12.43
N TYR A 452 -18.59 -14.19 11.79
CA TYR A 452 -19.04 -12.85 11.43
C TYR A 452 -19.42 -12.00 12.65
N GLU A 453 -20.04 -12.59 13.67
CA GLU A 453 -20.37 -11.89 14.92
C GLU A 453 -19.11 -11.43 15.65
N VAL A 454 -18.10 -12.31 15.78
CA VAL A 454 -16.81 -11.96 16.40
C VAL A 454 -16.10 -10.87 15.61
N PHE A 455 -16.10 -10.99 14.28
CA PHE A 455 -15.48 -10.02 13.39
C PHE A 455 -16.17 -8.64 13.46
N SER A 456 -17.49 -8.59 13.30
CA SER A 456 -18.27 -7.33 13.26
C SER A 456 -18.34 -6.59 14.61
N ALA A 457 -18.24 -7.33 15.71
CA ALA A 457 -18.18 -6.75 17.05
C ALA A 457 -16.84 -6.04 17.35
N ALA A 458 -15.79 -6.32 16.58
CA ALA A 458 -14.48 -5.72 16.80
C ALA A 458 -14.49 -4.22 16.48
N ARG A 459 -13.69 -3.46 17.25
CA ARG A 459 -13.40 -2.05 16.98
C ARG A 459 -11.89 -1.88 16.85
N ILE A 460 -11.48 -1.32 15.72
CA ILE A 460 -10.08 -1.15 15.37
C ILE A 460 -9.70 0.30 15.60
N ALA A 461 -8.56 0.52 16.27
CA ALA A 461 -8.04 1.84 16.56
C ALA A 461 -7.87 2.70 15.28
N GLU A 462 -8.14 4.00 15.40
CA GLU A 462 -8.13 4.96 14.28
C GLU A 462 -6.78 5.03 13.57
N ASN A 463 -5.67 4.81 14.29
CA ASN A 463 -4.32 4.79 13.74
C ASN A 463 -4.07 3.67 12.71
N ARG A 464 -4.93 2.64 12.68
CA ARG A 464 -4.88 1.53 11.71
C ARG A 464 -5.93 1.66 10.60
N GLN A 465 -6.66 2.77 10.58
CA GLN A 465 -7.62 3.09 9.54
C GLN A 465 -6.97 4.04 8.52
N VAL A 466 -7.16 3.75 7.24
CA VAL A 466 -6.58 4.53 6.14
C VAL A 466 -7.65 4.79 5.09
N GLU A 467 -7.80 6.03 4.65
CA GLU A 467 -8.72 6.37 3.56
C GLU A 467 -8.41 5.53 2.30
N ILE A 468 -9.44 5.02 1.64
CA ILE A 468 -9.28 4.13 0.47
C ILE A 468 -8.46 4.78 -0.65
N SER A 469 -8.61 6.09 -0.88
CA SER A 469 -7.81 6.84 -1.86
C SER A 469 -6.31 6.77 -1.55
N LYS A 470 -5.97 6.98 -0.27
CA LYS A 470 -4.59 6.91 0.23
C LYS A 470 -4.07 5.47 0.21
N LEU A 471 -4.90 4.48 0.55
CA LEU A 471 -4.55 3.07 0.45
C LEU A 471 -4.18 2.70 -0.99
N ASN A 472 -5.05 3.04 -1.95
CA ASN A 472 -4.83 2.75 -3.38
C ASN A 472 -3.50 3.33 -3.84
N PHE A 473 -3.20 4.58 -3.46
CA PHE A 473 -1.93 5.22 -3.76
C PHE A 473 -0.72 4.48 -3.19
N LEU A 474 -0.78 4.05 -1.92
CA LEU A 474 0.33 3.34 -1.25
C LEU A 474 0.57 1.94 -1.80
N MET A 475 -0.48 1.28 -2.31
CA MET A 475 -0.44 -0.06 -2.90
C MET A 475 0.05 -0.10 -4.35
N MET A 476 0.17 1.03 -5.04
CA MET A 476 0.67 1.05 -6.43
C MET A 476 2.09 0.48 -6.53
N ALA A 477 2.34 -0.23 -7.64
CA ALA A 477 3.66 -0.72 -8.00
C ALA A 477 4.58 0.46 -8.30
N MET A 478 5.85 0.35 -7.93
CA MET A 478 6.83 1.41 -8.11
C MET A 478 7.99 0.92 -8.97
N GLU A 479 8.28 1.64 -10.06
CA GLU A 479 9.41 1.32 -10.93
C GLU A 479 10.23 2.57 -11.24
N ARG A 480 11.55 2.43 -11.33
CA ARG A 480 12.44 3.52 -11.76
C ARG A 480 12.61 3.45 -13.27
N LYS A 481 12.25 4.52 -13.97
CA LYS A 481 12.41 4.67 -15.43
C LYS A 481 13.06 6.00 -15.76
N ASN A 482 13.48 6.18 -17.00
CA ASN A 482 13.93 7.48 -17.48
C ASN A 482 12.86 8.09 -18.39
N ILE A 483 12.62 9.39 -18.23
CA ILE A 483 11.71 10.13 -19.10
C ILE A 483 12.39 10.30 -20.46
N ARG A 484 11.75 9.79 -21.53
CA ARG A 484 12.21 9.97 -22.91
C ARG A 484 11.30 10.96 -23.63
N SER A 485 11.76 11.48 -24.77
CA SER A 485 10.95 12.35 -25.64
C SER A 485 9.65 11.67 -26.09
N GLU A 486 9.71 10.37 -26.38
CA GLU A 486 8.53 9.58 -26.78
C GLU A 486 7.56 9.30 -25.62
N GLY A 487 8.00 9.50 -24.38
CA GLY A 487 7.28 9.13 -23.16
C GLY A 487 8.00 8.04 -22.34
N ILE A 488 7.28 7.48 -21.36
CA ILE A 488 7.78 6.39 -20.52
C ILE A 488 7.24 5.07 -21.06
N ARG A 489 8.12 4.08 -21.25
CA ARG A 489 7.74 2.74 -21.73
C ARG A 489 7.59 1.77 -20.55
N LEU A 490 6.42 1.13 -20.48
CA LEU A 490 6.04 0.13 -19.47
C LEU A 490 5.25 -0.97 -20.20
N ASP A 491 5.66 -2.25 -20.10
CA ASP A 491 5.00 -3.39 -20.76
C ASP A 491 4.59 -3.18 -22.23
N LYS A 492 5.54 -2.68 -23.05
CA LYS A 492 5.37 -2.32 -24.47
C LYS A 492 4.39 -1.17 -24.73
N LYS A 493 3.72 -0.65 -23.70
CA LYS A 493 2.90 0.55 -23.74
C LYS A 493 3.76 1.79 -23.52
N VAL A 494 3.36 2.91 -24.09
CA VAL A 494 4.06 4.20 -23.97
C VAL A 494 3.12 5.20 -23.35
N TYR A 495 3.56 5.87 -22.30
CA TYR A 495 2.77 6.86 -21.56
C TYR A 495 3.35 8.25 -21.75
N TRP A 496 2.48 9.24 -21.98
CA TRP A 496 2.90 10.60 -22.30
C TRP A 496 2.04 11.66 -21.61
N HIS A 497 2.66 12.81 -21.28
CA HIS A 497 2.06 13.99 -20.67
C HIS A 497 2.90 15.21 -21.00
N ARG A 498 2.26 16.38 -21.09
CA ARG A 498 2.86 17.67 -21.45
C ARG A 498 4.03 18.07 -20.57
N ASP A 499 3.89 17.88 -19.25
CA ASP A 499 4.87 18.35 -18.27
C ASP A 499 6.17 17.52 -18.27
N MET A 500 6.14 16.31 -18.82
CA MET A 500 7.34 15.48 -18.96
C MET A 500 8.40 16.09 -19.87
N VAL A 501 8.02 17.03 -20.76
CA VAL A 501 8.96 17.70 -21.68
C VAL A 501 10.08 18.44 -20.92
N ASN A 502 9.79 18.97 -19.72
CA ASN A 502 10.79 19.67 -18.90
C ASN A 502 11.80 18.73 -18.23
N HIS A 503 11.46 17.45 -18.13
CA HIS A 503 12.21 16.44 -17.37
C HIS A 503 12.80 15.35 -18.27
N VAL A 504 12.82 15.57 -19.60
CA VAL A 504 13.38 14.61 -20.56
C VAL A 504 14.85 14.33 -20.24
N GLY A 505 15.22 13.05 -20.19
CA GLY A 505 16.56 12.56 -19.83
C GLY A 505 16.77 12.37 -18.33
N GLN A 506 15.87 12.87 -17.48
CA GLN A 506 15.95 12.67 -16.04
C GLN A 506 15.36 11.30 -15.64
N PRO A 507 15.99 10.60 -14.67
CA PRO A 507 15.36 9.46 -14.01
C PRO A 507 14.14 9.89 -13.22
N CYS A 508 13.09 9.08 -13.27
CA CYS A 508 11.82 9.27 -12.60
C CYS A 508 11.39 7.98 -11.90
N ILE A 509 10.48 8.12 -10.94
CA ILE A 509 9.80 7.02 -10.28
C ILE A 509 8.37 7.01 -10.80
N ILE A 510 7.95 5.89 -11.39
CA ILE A 510 6.56 5.71 -11.82
C ILE A 510 5.80 4.86 -10.81
N ARG A 511 4.55 5.25 -10.55
CA ARG A 511 3.57 4.48 -9.79
C ARG A 511 2.43 4.08 -10.73
N PHE A 512 2.05 2.79 -10.72
CA PHE A 512 0.98 2.29 -11.58
C PHE A 512 0.20 1.15 -10.93
N ASP A 513 -1.02 0.91 -11.42
CA ASP A 513 -1.87 -0.22 -11.06
C ASP A 513 -1.72 -1.32 -12.11
N TYR A 514 -1.59 -2.58 -11.68
CA TYR A 514 -1.58 -3.74 -12.57
C TYR A 514 -2.95 -3.98 -13.22
N SER A 515 -4.03 -3.60 -12.54
CA SER A 515 -5.40 -3.81 -13.02
C SER A 515 -5.82 -2.75 -14.06
N ASP A 516 -5.35 -1.50 -13.90
CA ASP A 516 -5.66 -0.39 -14.79
C ASP A 516 -4.41 0.23 -15.41
N ALA A 517 -4.13 -0.17 -16.65
CA ALA A 517 -3.00 0.33 -17.42
C ALA A 517 -3.30 1.61 -18.22
N ARG A 518 -4.41 2.31 -18.00
CA ARG A 518 -4.75 3.52 -18.76
C ARG A 518 -3.89 4.73 -18.38
N TRP A 519 -3.46 4.79 -17.14
CA TRP A 519 -2.76 5.94 -16.56
C TRP A 519 -1.59 5.48 -15.70
N ILE A 520 -0.55 6.30 -15.63
CA ILE A 520 0.54 6.15 -14.66
C ILE A 520 0.78 7.47 -13.94
N VAL A 521 1.31 7.41 -12.73
CA VAL A 521 1.66 8.59 -11.93
C VAL A 521 3.18 8.73 -11.91
N VAL A 522 3.71 9.90 -12.27
CA VAL A 522 5.15 10.12 -12.46
C VAL A 522 5.68 11.08 -11.40
N TYR A 523 6.79 10.68 -10.77
CA TYR A 523 7.52 11.41 -9.74
C TYR A 523 8.98 11.60 -10.13
N ASP A 524 9.60 12.67 -9.64
CA ASP A 524 11.05 12.87 -9.76
C ASP A 524 11.83 11.94 -8.79
N LYS A 525 13.16 11.91 -8.89
CA LYS A 525 14.06 11.18 -7.97
C LYS A 525 13.84 11.50 -6.49
N ASN A 526 13.40 12.73 -6.20
CA ASN A 526 13.13 13.23 -4.85
C ASN A 526 11.67 12.98 -4.41
N ASP A 527 10.93 12.12 -5.13
CA ASP A 527 9.51 11.80 -4.88
C ASP A 527 8.55 13.00 -4.97
N VAL A 528 8.93 14.02 -5.75
CA VAL A 528 8.08 15.17 -6.08
C VAL A 528 7.17 14.80 -7.26
N PHE A 529 5.86 15.01 -7.11
CA PHE A 529 4.89 14.74 -8.17
C PHE A 529 5.15 15.62 -9.40
N ILE A 530 5.22 14.99 -10.58
CA ILE A 530 5.38 15.69 -11.86
C ILE A 530 4.03 15.76 -12.57
N CYS A 531 3.44 14.60 -12.88
CA CYS A 531 2.18 14.52 -13.63
C CYS A 531 1.54 13.12 -13.59
N GLN A 532 0.26 13.06 -14.00
CA GLN A 532 -0.42 11.81 -14.36
C GLN A 532 -0.37 11.62 -15.89
N ALA A 533 0.33 10.60 -16.36
CA ALA A 533 0.53 10.36 -17.79
C ALA A 533 -0.47 9.33 -18.33
N ALA A 534 -1.06 9.65 -19.48
CA ALA A 534 -2.03 8.79 -20.16
C ALA A 534 -1.33 7.85 -21.14
N LEU A 535 -1.95 6.70 -21.41
CA LEU A 535 -1.51 5.81 -22.48
C LEU A 535 -1.56 6.54 -23.83
N ARG A 536 -0.41 6.60 -24.49
CA ARG A 536 -0.27 7.20 -25.82
C ARG A 536 -0.90 6.30 -26.86
N LYS A 537 -1.79 6.87 -27.69
CA LYS A 537 -2.41 6.17 -28.81
C LYS A 537 -1.42 6.11 -29.97
N THR A 538 -1.35 4.97 -30.65
CA THR A 538 -0.61 4.83 -31.91
C THR A 538 -1.50 5.32 -33.04
N GLN A 539 -1.01 6.29 -33.82
CA GLN A 539 -1.71 6.78 -35.01
C GLN A 539 -1.37 5.93 -36.24
N HIS A 540 -2.25 5.91 -37.25
CA HIS A 540 -2.00 5.18 -38.48
C HIS A 540 -0.78 5.77 -39.22
N PRO A 541 0.18 4.95 -39.71
CA PRO A 541 1.42 5.45 -40.31
C PRO A 541 1.21 6.35 -41.52
N PHE A 542 0.13 6.11 -42.27
CA PHE A 542 -0.17 6.82 -43.51
C PHE A 542 -1.66 7.15 -43.61
N ILE A 543 -1.99 8.43 -43.43
CA ILE A 543 -3.36 8.88 -43.19
C ILE A 543 -4.22 8.78 -44.46
N GLU A 544 -3.64 9.01 -45.64
CA GLU A 544 -4.35 9.03 -46.93
C GLU A 544 -5.04 7.70 -47.26
N VAL A 545 -4.51 6.57 -46.76
CA VAL A 545 -5.12 5.24 -46.92
C VAL A 545 -6.32 5.02 -45.97
N SER A 546 -6.50 5.88 -44.97
CA SER A 546 -7.53 5.77 -43.94
C SER A 546 -8.57 6.90 -43.95
N MET A 547 -8.69 7.64 -45.07
CA MET A 547 -9.60 8.80 -45.18
C MET A 547 -11.06 8.49 -44.83
N ASP A 548 -11.49 7.24 -44.99
CA ASP A 548 -12.85 6.79 -44.66
C ASP A 548 -13.18 6.80 -43.16
N LYS A 549 -12.17 6.90 -42.27
CA LYS A 549 -12.35 6.93 -40.80
C LYS A 549 -12.14 8.35 -40.25
N ALA A 550 -13.20 9.16 -40.23
CA ALA A 550 -13.20 10.55 -39.74
C ALA A 550 -12.65 10.75 -38.31
N VAL A 551 -12.68 9.72 -37.45
CA VAL A 551 -12.16 9.77 -36.08
C VAL A 551 -10.62 9.87 -36.05
N SER A 552 -9.92 9.19 -36.96
CA SER A 552 -8.46 9.14 -37.02
C SER A 552 -7.84 10.52 -37.35
N HIS A 553 -8.45 11.25 -38.29
CA HIS A 553 -7.98 12.59 -38.69
C HIS A 553 -8.13 13.64 -37.59
N LYS A 554 -9.25 13.61 -36.85
CA LYS A 554 -9.50 14.59 -35.77
C LYS A 554 -8.51 14.41 -34.61
N GLU A 555 -8.22 13.17 -34.23
CA GLU A 555 -7.25 12.87 -33.17
C GLU A 555 -5.83 13.30 -33.58
N LEU A 556 -5.42 13.04 -34.81
CA LEU A 556 -4.09 13.42 -35.30
C LEU A 556 -3.92 14.94 -35.41
N ASN A 557 -4.91 15.67 -35.92
CA ASN A 557 -4.86 17.13 -35.96
C ASN A 557 -4.79 17.74 -34.56
N LYS A 558 -5.45 17.13 -33.58
CA LYS A 558 -5.37 17.54 -32.17
C LYS A 558 -3.95 17.36 -31.63
N GLU A 559 -3.34 16.19 -31.83
CA GLU A 559 -1.95 15.93 -31.44
C GLU A 559 -0.97 16.89 -32.15
N TYR A 560 -1.15 17.14 -33.44
CA TYR A 560 -0.28 18.04 -34.21
C TYR A 560 -0.33 19.48 -33.69
N ASN A 561 -1.54 19.97 -33.38
CA ASN A 561 -1.73 21.29 -32.79
C ASN A 561 -1.11 21.38 -31.38
N GLU A 562 -1.22 20.32 -30.57
CA GLU A 562 -0.60 20.24 -29.25
C GLU A 562 0.93 20.30 -29.34
N ILE A 563 1.54 19.54 -30.24
CA ILE A 563 2.98 19.55 -30.51
C ILE A 563 3.45 20.96 -30.93
N LYS A 564 2.71 21.60 -31.85
CA LYS A 564 3.04 22.95 -32.32
C LYS A 564 2.90 23.99 -31.22
N GLY A 565 1.89 23.86 -30.36
CA GLY A 565 1.70 24.69 -29.18
C GLY A 565 2.87 24.57 -28.20
N LEU A 566 3.26 23.35 -27.87
CA LEU A 566 4.40 23.04 -27.00
C LEU A 566 5.71 23.61 -27.52
N ARG A 567 6.00 23.44 -28.82
CA ARG A 567 7.21 24.00 -29.44
C ARG A 567 7.26 25.52 -29.27
N ARG A 568 6.17 26.22 -29.59
CA ARG A 568 6.07 27.68 -29.45
C ARG A 568 6.24 28.13 -28.00
N GLU A 569 5.67 27.41 -27.04
CA GLU A 569 5.81 27.71 -25.62
C GLU A 569 7.27 27.58 -25.15
N LYS A 570 7.96 26.48 -25.52
CA LYS A 570 9.37 26.29 -25.15
C LYS A 570 10.29 27.30 -25.83
N GLU A 571 10.05 27.66 -27.09
CA GLU A 571 10.78 28.73 -27.78
C GLU A 571 10.63 30.09 -27.06
N ARG A 572 9.41 30.45 -26.64
CA ARG A 572 9.18 31.68 -25.87
C ARG A 572 9.89 31.66 -24.52
N ASN A 573 9.80 30.56 -23.79
CA ASN A 573 10.43 30.44 -22.47
C ASN A 573 11.95 30.47 -22.58
N ALA A 574 12.54 29.78 -23.57
CA ALA A 574 13.96 29.84 -23.86
C ALA A 574 14.41 31.26 -24.22
N LYS A 575 13.67 31.97 -25.09
CA LYS A 575 13.97 33.36 -25.45
C LYS A 575 13.99 34.27 -24.21
N LYS A 576 12.98 34.16 -23.32
CA LYS A 576 12.95 34.93 -22.06
C LYS A 576 14.16 34.62 -21.19
N LEU A 577 14.50 33.34 -21.03
CA LEU A 577 15.60 32.91 -20.17
C LEU A 577 16.95 33.42 -20.69
N VAL A 578 17.21 33.30 -22.00
CA VAL A 578 18.44 33.79 -22.65
C VAL A 578 18.57 35.31 -22.54
N VAL A 579 17.49 36.05 -22.80
CA VAL A 579 17.52 37.52 -22.69
C VAL A 579 17.75 37.96 -21.25
N ASN A 580 17.10 37.30 -20.28
CA ASN A 580 17.28 37.62 -18.87
C ASN A 580 18.67 37.24 -18.36
N SER A 581 19.22 36.09 -18.78
CA SER A 581 20.59 35.71 -18.44
C SER A 581 21.60 36.68 -19.05
N GLN A 582 21.40 37.10 -20.31
CA GLN A 582 22.24 38.09 -20.95
C GLN A 582 22.22 39.40 -20.17
N LYS A 583 21.03 39.93 -19.84
CA LYS A 583 20.89 41.16 -19.03
C LYS A 583 21.52 41.04 -17.64
N ALA A 584 21.42 39.87 -17.00
CA ALA A 584 22.02 39.63 -15.69
C ALA A 584 23.55 39.63 -15.78
N VAL A 585 24.11 38.96 -16.80
CA VAL A 585 25.56 38.96 -17.07
C VAL A 585 26.03 40.36 -17.45
N ASP A 586 25.33 41.07 -18.33
CA ASP A 586 25.65 42.44 -18.72
C ASP A 586 25.62 43.40 -17.52
N ARG A 587 24.70 43.22 -16.57
CA ARG A 587 24.68 43.99 -15.32
C ARG A 587 25.90 43.70 -14.45
N ILE A 588 26.30 42.42 -14.33
CA ILE A 588 27.50 42.02 -13.58
C ILE A 588 28.76 42.57 -14.25
N LEU A 589 28.87 42.42 -15.57
CA LEU A 589 29.99 42.95 -16.36
C LEU A 589 30.03 44.48 -16.37
N GLY A 590 28.88 45.15 -16.40
CA GLY A 590 28.76 46.61 -16.28
C GLY A 590 29.20 47.15 -14.90
N THR A 591 29.03 46.36 -13.83
CA THR A 591 29.66 46.70 -12.53
C THR A 591 31.17 46.42 -12.52
N SER A 592 31.65 45.57 -13.43
CA SER A 592 33.09 45.32 -13.64
C SER A 592 33.74 46.43 -14.46
N THR A 593 33.03 47.05 -15.41
CA THR A 593 33.49 48.27 -16.08
C THR A 593 33.56 49.45 -15.11
N ALA A 594 32.65 49.56 -14.13
CA ALA A 594 32.78 50.55 -13.05
C ALA A 594 34.00 50.31 -12.12
N LYS A 595 34.50 49.06 -12.03
CA LYS A 595 35.80 48.75 -11.40
C LYS A 595 36.98 49.02 -12.34
N GLN A 596 36.80 48.89 -13.66
CA GLN A 596 37.79 49.31 -14.66
C GLN A 596 37.91 50.84 -14.71
N GLU A 597 36.82 51.60 -14.63
CA GLU A 597 36.83 53.07 -14.50
C GLU A 597 37.54 53.51 -13.20
N LYS A 598 37.33 52.79 -12.08
CA LYS A 598 38.11 53.04 -10.85
C LYS A 598 39.60 52.66 -10.97
N LEU A 599 39.97 51.78 -11.90
CA LEU A 599 41.37 51.48 -12.26
C LEU A 599 41.93 52.51 -13.26
N GLU A 600 41.08 53.08 -14.12
CA GLU A 600 41.40 54.17 -15.05
C GLU A 600 41.76 55.47 -14.30
N ASP A 601 41.03 55.79 -13.22
CA ASP A 601 41.35 56.92 -12.32
C ASP A 601 42.66 56.72 -11.54
N GLN A 602 43.11 55.47 -11.36
CA GLN A 602 44.36 55.13 -10.64
C GLN A 602 45.59 54.98 -11.56
N GLY A 603 45.53 55.47 -12.80
CA GLY A 603 46.70 55.56 -13.67
C GLY A 603 47.18 54.22 -14.24
N ALA A 604 46.41 53.15 -14.09
CA ALA A 604 46.66 51.89 -14.78
C ALA A 604 46.02 51.93 -16.18
N ARG A 605 46.57 52.77 -17.08
CA ARG A 605 46.21 52.74 -18.50
C ARG A 605 46.37 51.32 -19.04
N ALA A 606 45.38 50.87 -19.80
CA ALA A 606 45.34 49.60 -20.50
C ALA A 606 46.72 49.19 -21.04
N ILE A 607 47.20 48.02 -20.61
CA ILE A 607 48.52 47.43 -20.93
C ILE A 607 48.71 47.25 -22.46
N PHE A 608 47.64 47.33 -23.25
CA PHE A 608 47.62 47.12 -24.70
C PHE A 608 47.07 48.32 -25.48
N ASN A 609 47.36 49.54 -25.07
CA ASN A 609 47.07 50.71 -25.92
C ASN A 609 48.21 50.91 -26.92
N SER A 610 47.99 50.57 -28.19
CA SER A 610 48.92 50.86 -29.29
C SER A 610 48.52 52.19 -29.95
N PRO A 611 49.15 53.33 -29.59
CA PRO A 611 48.85 54.59 -30.25
C PRO A 611 49.21 54.49 -31.74
N PRO A 612 48.41 55.10 -32.63
CA PRO A 612 48.73 55.14 -34.05
C PRO A 612 50.08 55.84 -34.25
N MET A 613 50.93 55.29 -35.12
CA MET A 613 52.32 55.75 -35.32
C MET A 613 52.44 57.15 -35.96
N LEU A 614 51.33 57.80 -36.30
CA LEU A 614 51.28 59.13 -36.89
C LEU A 614 50.27 59.97 -36.11
N GLU A 615 50.70 61.15 -35.64
CA GLU A 615 49.77 62.17 -35.14
C GLU A 615 48.96 62.73 -36.30
N ALA A 616 47.63 62.74 -36.15
CA ALA A 616 46.76 63.39 -37.12
C ALA A 616 47.06 64.90 -37.17
N PRO A 617 47.11 65.52 -38.36
CA PRO A 617 47.31 66.96 -38.46
C PRO A 617 46.20 67.72 -37.73
N PRO A 618 46.48 68.90 -37.16
CA PRO A 618 45.48 69.70 -36.47
C PRO A 618 44.32 70.00 -37.42
N ARG A 619 43.09 69.85 -36.92
CA ARG A 619 41.86 70.11 -37.68
C ARG A 619 41.82 71.56 -38.13
N ASP A 620 41.38 71.77 -39.37
CA ASP A 620 41.25 73.08 -40.00
C ASP A 620 40.32 73.97 -39.16
N SER A 621 40.62 75.27 -39.05
CA SER A 621 39.86 76.19 -38.19
C SER A 621 38.37 76.25 -38.54
N ASP A 622 38.04 75.97 -39.80
CA ASP A 622 36.69 75.99 -40.32
C ASP A 622 35.86 74.78 -39.83
N GLU A 623 36.47 73.61 -39.63
CA GLU A 623 35.79 72.44 -39.07
C GLU A 623 35.43 72.64 -37.58
N ILE A 624 36.29 73.34 -36.84
CA ILE A 624 36.05 73.68 -35.43
C ILE A 624 34.90 74.68 -35.32
N ILE A 625 34.82 75.64 -36.24
CA ILE A 625 33.75 76.62 -36.32
C ILE A 625 32.44 75.96 -36.76
N GLU A 626 32.47 75.01 -37.71
CA GLU A 626 31.30 74.21 -38.10
C GLU A 626 30.76 73.34 -36.96
N GLU A 627 31.64 72.76 -36.14
CA GLU A 627 31.22 71.93 -35.01
C GLU A 627 30.65 72.76 -33.86
N MET A 628 31.20 73.96 -33.63
CA MET A 628 30.67 74.95 -32.69
C MET A 628 29.32 75.53 -33.15
N THR A 629 29.18 75.83 -34.44
CA THR A 629 27.91 76.31 -35.02
C THR A 629 26.85 75.21 -35.05
N ARG A 630 27.21 73.96 -35.32
CA ARG A 630 26.30 72.81 -35.24
C ARG A 630 25.81 72.57 -33.81
N LYS A 631 26.68 72.70 -32.80
CA LYS A 631 26.28 72.68 -31.37
C LYS A 631 25.43 73.88 -30.96
N ALA A 632 25.69 75.06 -31.51
CA ALA A 632 24.88 76.25 -31.25
C ALA A 632 23.48 76.14 -31.90
N MET A 633 23.36 75.61 -33.12
CA MET A 633 22.10 75.38 -33.82
C MET A 633 21.21 74.31 -33.14
N MET A 634 21.81 73.31 -32.49
CA MET A 634 21.08 72.32 -31.67
C MET A 634 20.46 72.93 -30.40
N ASN A 635 20.96 74.07 -29.92
CA ASN A 635 20.54 74.69 -28.66
C ASN A 635 19.58 75.89 -28.84
N LEU A 636 19.12 76.20 -30.06
CA LEU A 636 18.08 77.22 -30.29
C LEU A 636 16.67 76.61 -30.18
N PRO A 637 15.72 77.27 -29.49
CA PRO A 637 14.31 76.86 -29.47
C PRO A 637 13.70 76.90 -30.88
N LYS A 638 13.08 75.81 -31.32
CA LYS A 638 12.45 75.70 -32.65
C LYS A 638 11.19 76.59 -32.75
N HIS A 639 11.06 77.30 -33.87
CA HIS A 639 9.90 78.14 -34.20
C HIS A 639 8.64 77.29 -34.49
N PRO A 640 7.40 77.73 -34.17
CA PRO A 640 6.18 76.90 -34.17
C PRO A 640 5.77 76.24 -35.48
N ASP A 641 6.23 76.74 -36.62
CA ASP A 641 5.92 76.20 -37.95
C ASP A 641 6.73 74.95 -38.32
N MET A 642 7.71 74.57 -37.48
CA MET A 642 8.58 73.41 -37.70
C MET A 642 8.32 72.24 -36.73
N LEU A 643 7.23 72.31 -35.95
CA LEU A 643 6.79 71.26 -35.01
C LEU A 643 5.65 70.44 -35.63
N SER A 644 5.77 69.11 -35.59
CA SER A 644 4.71 68.22 -36.06
C SER A 644 3.48 68.24 -35.11
N PRO A 645 2.29 67.82 -35.56
CA PRO A 645 1.10 67.76 -34.70
C PRO A 645 1.31 66.95 -33.41
N GLU A 646 2.09 65.87 -33.48
CA GLU A 646 2.40 64.98 -32.35
C GLU A 646 3.38 65.65 -31.36
N GLU A 647 4.30 66.48 -31.84
CA GLU A 647 5.23 67.24 -30.99
C GLU A 647 4.53 68.40 -30.26
N ARG A 648 3.40 68.90 -30.78
CA ARG A 648 2.59 69.94 -30.13
C ARG A 648 1.77 69.39 -28.95
N GLU A 649 1.40 68.11 -28.98
CA GLU A 649 0.67 67.46 -27.87
C GLU A 649 1.57 67.19 -26.65
N GLN A 650 2.87 67.03 -26.84
CA GLN A 650 3.83 66.75 -25.76
C GLN A 650 4.37 68.01 -25.06
N LEU A 651 3.95 69.21 -25.46
CA LEU A 651 4.37 70.47 -24.85
C LEU A 651 3.69 70.71 -23.50
N ASP A 652 4.46 71.30 -22.58
CA ASP A 652 4.04 71.61 -21.22
C ASP A 652 2.88 72.62 -21.22
N ALA A 653 1.95 72.53 -20.25
CA ALA A 653 0.68 73.26 -20.28
C ALA A 653 0.86 74.79 -20.40
N LYS A 654 1.90 75.32 -19.78
CA LYS A 654 2.25 76.75 -19.81
C LYS A 654 2.77 77.20 -21.18
N GLU A 655 3.43 76.32 -21.92
CA GLU A 655 3.93 76.62 -23.27
C GLU A 655 2.82 76.46 -24.32
N LYS A 656 1.88 75.52 -24.11
CA LYS A 656 0.65 75.42 -24.93
C LYS A 656 -0.21 76.69 -24.82
N GLU A 657 -0.40 77.20 -23.61
CA GLU A 657 -1.16 78.44 -23.38
C GLU A 657 -0.48 79.64 -24.06
N ARG A 658 0.84 79.75 -23.92
CA ARG A 658 1.63 80.79 -24.59
C ARG A 658 1.56 80.70 -26.11
N LEU A 659 1.63 79.50 -26.69
CA LEU A 659 1.52 79.28 -28.13
C LEU A 659 0.11 79.60 -28.66
N ALA A 660 -0.93 79.22 -27.92
CA ALA A 660 -2.31 79.57 -28.26
C ALA A 660 -2.52 81.09 -28.25
N GLU A 661 -1.93 81.80 -27.29
CA GLU A 661 -2.01 83.26 -27.20
C GLU A 661 -1.28 83.95 -28.37
N ILE A 662 -0.16 83.39 -28.84
CA ILE A 662 0.56 83.88 -30.03
C ILE A 662 -0.30 83.70 -31.30
N GLU A 663 -0.92 82.54 -31.49
CA GLU A 663 -1.73 82.27 -32.68
C GLU A 663 -3.00 83.15 -32.73
N ILE A 664 -3.67 83.35 -31.59
CA ILE A 664 -4.81 84.27 -31.48
C ILE A 664 -4.39 85.70 -31.86
N ASN A 665 -3.24 86.16 -31.36
CA ASN A 665 -2.74 87.50 -31.69
C ASN A 665 -2.44 87.64 -33.20
N ARG A 666 -1.94 86.59 -33.85
CA ARG A 666 -1.68 86.57 -35.30
C ARG A 666 -2.96 86.70 -36.12
N ILE A 667 -4.00 85.95 -35.77
CA ILE A 667 -5.31 86.01 -36.45
C ILE A 667 -5.92 87.41 -36.32
N ILE A 668 -5.88 87.97 -35.11
CA ILE A 668 -6.39 89.31 -34.84
C ILE A 668 -5.64 90.37 -35.68
N GLU A 669 -4.31 90.29 -35.78
CA GLU A 669 -3.54 91.24 -36.60
C GLU A 669 -3.87 91.13 -38.10
N GLN A 670 -4.08 89.93 -38.63
CA GLN A 670 -4.47 89.72 -40.03
C GLN A 670 -5.86 90.29 -40.34
N GLU A 671 -6.84 90.04 -39.46
CA GLU A 671 -8.19 90.56 -39.65
C GLU A 671 -8.27 92.09 -39.53
N ILE A 672 -7.50 92.66 -38.60
CA ILE A 672 -7.36 94.11 -38.46
C ILE A 672 -6.82 94.69 -39.77
N ARG A 673 -5.73 94.13 -40.33
CA ARG A 673 -5.16 94.57 -41.62
C ARG A 673 -6.20 94.49 -42.74
N ALA A 674 -6.89 93.36 -42.89
CA ALA A 674 -7.92 93.19 -43.92
C ALA A 674 -9.15 94.10 -43.76
N SER A 675 -9.42 94.57 -42.53
CA SER A 675 -10.51 95.52 -42.24
C SER A 675 -10.09 96.96 -42.54
N PHE A 676 -8.84 97.34 -42.25
CA PHE A 676 -8.29 98.64 -42.61
C PHE A 676 -8.17 98.83 -44.13
N GLU A 677 -7.74 97.79 -44.86
CA GLU A 677 -7.72 97.79 -46.32
C GLU A 677 -9.11 98.03 -46.93
N ARG A 678 -10.16 97.41 -46.36
CA ARG A 678 -11.55 97.58 -46.84
C ARG A 678 -12.13 98.98 -46.62
N ILE A 679 -11.61 99.74 -45.66
CA ILE A 679 -12.11 101.08 -45.30
C ILE A 679 -11.26 102.20 -45.96
N GLY A 680 -10.23 101.82 -46.72
CA GLY A 680 -9.39 102.76 -47.49
C GLY A 680 -8.47 103.63 -46.62
N LEU A 681 -8.05 103.10 -45.47
CA LEU A 681 -7.10 103.77 -44.56
C LEU A 681 -5.69 103.21 -44.80
N ASP A 682 -4.84 103.96 -45.49
CA ASP A 682 -3.44 103.61 -45.67
C ASP A 682 -2.66 103.76 -44.36
N TYR A 683 -2.04 102.66 -43.94
CA TYR A 683 -1.36 102.54 -42.65
C TYR A 683 0.15 102.59 -42.83
N ASN A 684 0.69 103.74 -43.26
CA ASN A 684 2.13 103.92 -43.43
C ASN A 684 2.71 104.92 -42.43
N ASP A 685 3.33 104.38 -41.38
CA ASP A 685 4.38 105.05 -40.62
C ASP A 685 5.66 104.20 -40.74
N SER A 686 6.83 104.84 -40.70
CA SER A 686 8.10 104.43 -41.36
C SER A 686 8.70 103.04 -41.06
N ASN A 687 8.10 102.22 -40.20
CA ASN A 687 8.60 100.88 -39.82
C ASN A 687 7.63 99.72 -40.13
N GLY A 688 6.48 99.95 -40.79
CA GLY A 688 5.57 98.87 -41.21
C GLY A 688 4.83 98.13 -40.07
N GLU A 689 4.82 98.69 -38.86
CA GLU A 689 4.08 98.17 -37.70
C GLU A 689 2.97 99.12 -37.25
N MET A 690 1.82 98.56 -36.87
CA MET A 690 0.69 99.31 -36.32
C MET A 690 1.08 99.99 -34.98
N PRO A 691 0.72 101.28 -34.75
CA PRO A 691 0.88 101.99 -33.50
C PRO A 691 0.35 101.19 -32.31
N ILE A 692 1.14 101.16 -31.24
CA ILE A 692 0.87 100.38 -30.03
C ILE A 692 -0.49 100.73 -29.42
N SER A 693 -0.89 102.01 -29.45
CA SER A 693 -2.21 102.46 -29.00
C SER A 693 -3.36 101.81 -29.77
N MET A 694 -3.20 101.63 -31.09
CA MET A 694 -4.19 101.01 -31.94
C MET A 694 -4.24 99.49 -31.77
N LYS A 695 -3.07 98.85 -31.63
CA LYS A 695 -2.98 97.42 -31.29
C LYS A 695 -3.70 97.11 -29.99
N ILE A 696 -3.53 97.93 -28.95
CA ILE A 696 -4.14 97.69 -27.62
C ILE A 696 -5.67 97.83 -27.66
N ALA A 697 -6.21 98.80 -28.39
CA ALA A 697 -7.65 99.06 -28.43
C ALA A 697 -8.45 97.93 -29.11
N PHE A 698 -8.00 97.42 -30.25
CA PHE A 698 -8.66 96.31 -30.95
C PHE A 698 -8.35 94.94 -30.33
N SER A 699 -7.15 94.79 -29.75
CA SER A 699 -6.71 93.57 -29.08
C SER A 699 -7.64 93.16 -27.94
N LYS A 700 -8.15 94.08 -27.12
CA LYS A 700 -9.02 93.72 -25.99
C LYS A 700 -10.34 93.11 -26.44
N THR A 701 -11.07 93.79 -27.33
CA THR A 701 -12.37 93.33 -27.83
C THR A 701 -12.25 92.03 -28.63
N ALA A 702 -11.21 91.89 -29.46
CA ALA A 702 -11.01 90.66 -30.22
C ALA A 702 -10.50 89.51 -29.35
N ARG A 703 -9.61 89.75 -28.37
CA ARG A 703 -9.20 88.70 -27.42
C ARG A 703 -10.37 88.21 -26.60
N GLU A 704 -11.30 89.07 -26.19
CA GLU A 704 -12.54 88.65 -25.51
C GLU A 704 -13.43 87.82 -26.43
N HIS A 705 -13.63 88.24 -27.68
CA HIS A 705 -14.39 87.48 -28.67
C HIS A 705 -13.77 86.08 -28.95
N TYR A 706 -12.47 86.01 -29.26
CA TYR A 706 -11.82 84.72 -29.53
C TYR A 706 -11.63 83.85 -28.28
N LYS A 707 -11.43 84.44 -27.09
CA LYS A 707 -11.49 83.69 -25.82
C LYS A 707 -12.88 83.10 -25.61
N SER A 708 -13.94 83.88 -25.78
CA SER A 708 -15.31 83.36 -25.65
C SER A 708 -15.62 82.26 -26.67
N LYS A 709 -15.11 82.37 -27.91
CA LYS A 709 -15.25 81.35 -28.95
C LYS A 709 -14.48 80.06 -28.61
N GLN A 710 -13.25 80.18 -28.09
CA GLN A 710 -12.50 79.02 -27.56
C GLN A 710 -13.20 78.37 -26.38
N THR A 711 -13.78 79.16 -25.46
CA THR A 711 -14.51 78.65 -24.29
C THR A 711 -15.80 77.93 -24.72
N ALA A 712 -16.52 78.46 -25.72
CA ALA A 712 -17.70 77.82 -26.29
C ALA A 712 -17.37 76.53 -27.07
N LEU A 713 -16.24 76.49 -27.79
CA LEU A 713 -15.73 75.29 -28.47
C LEU A 713 -15.26 74.22 -27.47
N THR A 714 -14.60 74.61 -26.37
CA THR A 714 -14.24 73.67 -25.30
C THR A 714 -15.46 73.20 -24.50
N GLU A 715 -16.51 74.03 -24.35
CA GLU A 715 -17.78 73.64 -23.75
C GLU A 715 -18.60 72.72 -24.68
N GLN A 716 -18.54 72.89 -26.00
CA GLN A 716 -19.12 71.96 -27.00
C GLN A 716 -18.34 70.64 -27.10
N ASP A 717 -17.00 70.67 -27.13
CA ASP A 717 -16.16 69.46 -27.09
C ASP A 717 -16.26 68.71 -25.74
N SER A 718 -16.63 69.40 -24.66
CA SER A 718 -16.92 68.79 -23.35
C SER A 718 -18.36 68.31 -23.17
N ALA A 719 -19.29 68.74 -24.03
CA ALA A 719 -20.67 68.24 -24.08
C ALA A 719 -20.81 67.01 -25.01
N ASP A 720 -19.88 66.83 -25.96
CA ASP A 720 -19.74 65.63 -26.80
C ASP A 720 -18.91 64.49 -26.15
N GLN A 721 -18.55 64.64 -24.87
CA GLN A 721 -18.00 63.56 -24.04
C GLN A 721 -18.82 63.36 -22.75
N ILE A 722 -20.13 63.15 -22.90
CA ILE A 722 -20.94 62.39 -21.93
C ILE A 722 -21.55 61.20 -22.69
N GLY A 723 -20.90 60.07 -22.46
CA GLY A 723 -20.93 58.83 -23.24
C GLY A 723 -19.50 58.52 -23.71
N THR A 724 -18.50 58.36 -22.85
CA THR A 724 -18.39 57.31 -21.83
C THR A 724 -17.42 57.70 -20.70
N ALA A 725 -17.91 57.70 -19.46
CA ALA A 725 -17.12 57.54 -18.24
C ALA A 725 -17.04 56.03 -17.92
N THR A 726 -15.98 55.41 -17.40
CA THR A 726 -14.70 55.84 -16.82
C THR A 726 -13.92 54.54 -16.52
N THR A 727 -12.62 54.51 -16.88
CA THR A 727 -11.44 54.20 -16.02
C THR A 727 -11.53 53.01 -15.02
N ASP A 728 -10.52 52.17 -14.79
CA ASP A 728 -9.16 52.51 -14.31
C ASP A 728 -8.26 51.25 -14.14
N GLU A 729 -6.98 51.51 -13.84
CA GLU A 729 -5.92 50.64 -13.27
C GLU A 729 -5.14 49.70 -14.23
N ALA A 730 -3.82 49.81 -14.46
CA ALA A 730 -2.62 50.00 -13.63
C ALA A 730 -1.89 48.68 -13.27
N SER A 731 -0.59 48.66 -13.57
CA SER A 731 0.51 48.25 -12.67
C SER A 731 1.61 47.42 -13.37
N PRO A 732 2.86 47.52 -12.90
CA PRO A 732 3.89 46.54 -13.19
C PRO A 732 3.84 45.35 -12.20
N ILE A 733 4.22 44.17 -12.72
CA ILE A 733 4.90 43.02 -12.08
C ILE A 733 4.07 41.92 -11.36
N ALA A 734 4.21 40.71 -11.93
CA ALA A 734 4.31 39.34 -11.37
C ALA A 734 3.12 38.58 -10.75
N GLU A 735 2.99 37.35 -11.30
CA GLU A 735 2.66 36.03 -10.74
C GLU A 735 1.20 35.55 -10.48
N GLU A 736 0.75 34.73 -11.44
CA GLU A 736 -0.03 33.48 -11.38
C GLU A 736 -1.26 33.32 -10.46
N ARG A 737 -2.45 33.13 -11.07
CA ARG A 737 -3.13 31.83 -11.27
C ARG A 737 -4.54 31.96 -11.90
N ASP A 738 -4.76 31.13 -12.93
CA ASP A 738 -5.94 30.30 -13.26
C ASP A 738 -7.38 30.82 -13.55
N GLN A 739 -7.88 30.30 -14.69
CA GLN A 739 -9.20 29.70 -14.99
C GLN A 739 -10.34 30.49 -15.70
N SER A 740 -10.72 29.93 -16.88
CA SER A 740 -12.07 29.70 -17.47
C SER A 740 -13.04 30.89 -17.71
N ASN A 741 -13.97 30.97 -18.67
CA ASN A 741 -14.39 30.34 -19.94
C ASN A 741 -15.88 30.78 -20.14
N ILE A 742 -16.30 31.09 -21.38
CA ILE A 742 -17.58 30.66 -22.02
C ILE A 742 -18.82 31.61 -22.14
N THR A 743 -19.10 31.93 -23.44
CA THR A 743 -20.36 32.18 -24.23
C THR A 743 -21.28 33.39 -23.97
N LEU A 744 -21.50 34.31 -24.94
CA LEU A 744 -22.22 34.27 -26.24
C LEU A 744 -23.76 34.32 -26.14
N ASN A 745 -24.37 35.37 -26.71
CA ASN A 745 -25.29 35.22 -27.84
C ASN A 745 -25.50 36.51 -28.64
N LYS A 746 -25.62 36.30 -29.96
CA LYS A 746 -25.78 37.22 -31.10
C LYS A 746 -27.20 37.83 -31.18
N THR A 747 -27.38 38.93 -31.91
CA THR A 747 -28.03 38.92 -33.24
C THR A 747 -27.89 40.26 -33.99
N GLU A 748 -27.91 40.12 -35.31
CA GLU A 748 -27.57 41.08 -36.38
C GLU A 748 -28.70 42.05 -36.70
N ASN A 749 -28.38 43.20 -37.31
CA ASN A 749 -28.95 43.60 -38.61
C ASN A 749 -28.17 44.75 -39.27
N MET A 750 -28.03 44.62 -40.59
CA MET A 750 -27.42 45.57 -41.53
C MET A 750 -28.42 46.65 -41.99
N GLU A 751 -27.92 47.82 -42.43
CA GLU A 751 -28.01 48.29 -43.82
C GLU A 751 -27.44 49.72 -44.07
N VAL A 752 -26.45 49.77 -44.96
CA VAL A 752 -26.24 50.63 -46.15
C VAL A 752 -26.43 52.17 -46.11
N TYR A 753 -25.32 52.82 -46.48
CA TYR A 753 -25.07 54.18 -47.00
C TYR A 753 -26.14 54.85 -47.90
N LYS A 754 -26.30 56.18 -47.74
CA LYS A 754 -26.34 57.14 -48.86
C LYS A 754 -26.01 58.59 -48.45
N GLN A 755 -25.21 59.23 -49.31
CA GLN A 755 -24.70 60.60 -49.26
C GLN A 755 -25.76 61.68 -49.58
N LYS A 756 -25.57 62.89 -49.03
CA LYS A 756 -25.68 64.24 -49.65
C LYS A 756 -25.36 65.30 -48.57
N GLN A 757 -24.24 66.03 -48.65
CA GLN A 757 -23.97 67.28 -49.39
C GLN A 757 -24.65 68.54 -48.82
N ASP A 758 -23.75 69.44 -48.39
CA ASP A 758 -23.77 70.91 -48.31
C ASP A 758 -24.66 71.64 -47.31
N GLU A 759 -24.01 72.37 -46.38
CA GLU A 759 -24.26 73.79 -46.09
C GLU A 759 -23.03 74.38 -45.33
N GLU A 760 -22.21 75.18 -46.02
CA GLU A 760 -21.13 75.99 -45.42
C GLU A 760 -21.73 77.28 -44.81
N GLU A 761 -21.77 77.37 -43.47
CA GLU A 761 -21.98 78.63 -42.77
C GLU A 761 -20.69 79.46 -42.76
N LYS A 762 -20.72 80.64 -43.41
CA LYS A 762 -19.62 81.61 -43.38
C LYS A 762 -19.54 82.28 -42.00
N GLU A 763 -18.52 81.93 -41.23
CA GLU A 763 -18.14 82.63 -40.00
C GLU A 763 -17.77 84.10 -40.29
N GLN A 764 -18.46 85.05 -39.64
CA GLN A 764 -18.18 86.48 -39.79
C GLN A 764 -17.22 86.98 -38.69
N SER A 765 -16.16 87.68 -39.11
CA SER A 765 -15.15 88.32 -38.23
C SER A 765 -15.78 89.40 -37.32
N PRO A 766 -15.31 89.58 -36.06
CA PRO A 766 -15.82 90.60 -35.13
C PRO A 766 -15.66 92.04 -35.63
N PHE A 767 -14.84 92.27 -36.66
CA PHE A 767 -14.62 93.59 -37.25
C PHE A 767 -15.43 93.83 -38.53
N ALA A 768 -16.08 92.80 -39.09
CA ALA A 768 -16.74 92.88 -40.40
C ALA A 768 -18.01 93.76 -40.42
N HIS A 769 -18.61 94.03 -39.25
CA HIS A 769 -19.91 94.72 -39.13
C HIS A 769 -19.80 96.19 -38.72
N LEU A 770 -18.59 96.68 -38.38
CA LEU A 770 -18.41 98.01 -37.83
C LEU A 770 -18.38 99.06 -38.93
N SER A 771 -19.16 100.13 -38.74
CA SER A 771 -19.09 101.29 -39.64
C SER A 771 -17.77 102.06 -39.46
N ARG A 772 -17.31 102.77 -40.50
CA ARG A 772 -16.08 103.59 -40.45
C ARG A 772 -16.05 104.52 -39.23
N ALA A 773 -17.18 105.11 -38.87
CA ALA A 773 -17.30 106.01 -37.72
C ALA A 773 -17.08 105.29 -36.37
N GLU A 774 -17.60 104.07 -36.21
CA GLU A 774 -17.41 103.29 -34.99
C GLU A 774 -15.98 102.78 -34.83
N LEU A 775 -15.32 102.45 -35.94
CA LEU A 775 -13.94 101.99 -35.96
C LEU A 775 -12.98 103.12 -35.57
N LEU A 776 -13.20 104.34 -36.07
CA LEU A 776 -12.45 105.55 -35.69
C LEU A 776 -12.68 105.97 -34.22
N LYS A 777 -13.91 105.80 -33.71
CA LYS A 777 -14.23 106.11 -32.31
C LYS A 777 -13.50 105.20 -31.32
N ARG A 778 -13.32 103.91 -31.65
CA ARG A 778 -12.66 102.92 -30.77
C ARG A 778 -11.13 103.10 -30.68
N ILE A 779 -10.51 103.75 -31.66
CA ILE A 779 -9.07 104.09 -31.68
C ILE A 779 -8.76 105.46 -31.07
N GLY A 780 -9.77 106.18 -30.56
CA GLY A 780 -9.58 107.48 -29.90
C GLY A 780 -9.37 108.66 -30.85
N ILE A 781 -9.71 108.53 -32.13
CA ILE A 781 -9.66 109.63 -33.11
C ILE A 781 -11.07 110.21 -33.23
N THR A 782 -11.29 111.41 -32.69
CA THR A 782 -12.56 112.15 -32.86
C THR A 782 -12.38 113.24 -33.91
N ASN A 783 -12.84 112.95 -35.14
CA ASN A 783 -13.69 113.81 -35.96
C ASN A 783 -14.16 113.08 -37.21
#